data_AF-A0AAU7SD46-F1
#
_entry.id   AF-A0AAU7SD46-F1
#
_cell.length_a   1.000
_cell.length_b   1.000
_cell.length_c   1.000
_cell.angle_alpha   90.00
_cell.angle_beta   90.00
_cell.angle_gamma   90.00
#
_symmetry.space_group_name_H-M   'P 1'
#
loop_
_entity.id
_entity.type
_entity.pdbx_description
1 polymer ?
#
loop_
_entity_poly.entity_id
_entity_poly.type
_entity_poly.pdbx_seq_one_letter_code
_entity_poly.pdbx_strand_id
1 'polypeptide(L)'
;MISTYLGYTIATRDMATSLNQVAQQSQNKRLIDYYNANIGKVTNVDDFLNDYQLYSYAMEAYGLSDMTYAKAFMKQVLTSDLSDSSSFANKLTDPRYKEFAAAFNFGTSSTGTTNTAQTSTQEDDLIGLYQQSFTNEETSAATETTYYSQNISSVKTVDDLLGNTRLRNYVLQAYGIDPTYVSNSSLKQMLTSDLSDPNSYVNLNGGTADKALVAEFNFNADGTIKTSTPDGDTAYYEANIGNVTSVDQLTSNPQLFQYVKTAFNIPSYITADQFNASAKDASTASSNGLTAVMAEFNFQSDGTVASGSQAQTSGQISATTAGYTTNYPGGPQTLSQQADVMSAYNSTVPSFTTSVGATDNDLYYKNHIGSITSVDQLTSDTRLFDYVKTAYGIDPTTPAVVFKNAFGDATTAAIFGLTDVVSQFNFQSDGTLASGQTAQSQDEIDAASTAYMSNYQSSQSTLTTDAVNNYKNRIASVKTIKDFFASNTTDSSTSNDSAPELYQMALRAYGIGENEVTKSQLTKILESDPYDPKSYVNSLKDSRFTALAKAFNFDSKGNLKAPVQSLSQTQINSYISEYSSRSTAGLSGAELTKATSDAKTAGTYFATNIVNVTSVTDLLADSKLTNFILTANGIDPKTVDTATLKKAFASDPSSSTSFINTTDGAKFKSIVEAFNFGTDGNLTDTKLGTAQNQGALAATNDLFLHQTLEDQQGETNPGVRLALYFQRKAPDINSIYDIMGDSALYEVITTTYNLPSSISNMDVDTQASMLKKFVNVSDLQDPDKVNQLLQRFSAMYDMENNTTTSTSPALSILTGSSSSSGISADTLLSIAQLSSSR
;
A
#
# COMPACT_ATOMS: atom_id res chain seq x y z
N MET A 1 9.97 -62.02 12.81
CA MET A 1 9.43 -60.65 12.63
C MET A 1 10.55 -59.66 12.90
N ILE A 2 10.62 -58.56 12.14
CA ILE A 2 11.53 -57.45 12.44
C ILE A 2 11.02 -56.79 13.72
N SER A 3 11.90 -56.47 14.67
CA SER A 3 11.49 -55.79 15.92
C SER A 3 10.88 -54.42 15.60
N THR A 4 9.97 -53.95 16.45
CA THR A 4 9.31 -52.65 16.26
C THR A 4 10.32 -51.52 16.09
N TYR A 5 11.39 -51.52 16.90
CA TYR A 5 12.43 -50.50 16.82
C TYR A 5 13.22 -50.53 15.50
N LEU A 6 13.54 -51.73 14.99
CA LEU A 6 14.29 -51.87 13.75
C LEU A 6 13.42 -51.48 12.54
N GLY A 7 12.14 -51.85 12.54
CA GLY A 7 11.18 -51.43 11.50
C GLY A 7 10.99 -49.91 11.47
N TYR A 8 10.79 -49.31 12.65
CA TYR A 8 10.74 -47.86 12.82
C TYR A 8 12.00 -47.16 12.31
N THR A 9 13.19 -47.64 12.73
CA THR A 9 14.47 -47.04 12.33
C THR A 9 14.71 -47.17 10.81
N ILE A 10 14.35 -48.29 10.19
CA ILE A 10 14.49 -48.47 8.73
C ILE A 10 13.59 -47.47 7.98
N ALA A 11 12.34 -47.33 8.40
CA ALA A 11 11.38 -46.41 7.78
C ALA A 11 11.82 -44.93 7.90
N THR A 12 12.41 -44.56 9.05
CA THR A 12 12.76 -43.17 9.37
C THR A 12 14.18 -42.76 9.01
N ARG A 13 15.11 -43.72 8.80
CA ARG A 13 16.52 -43.43 8.47
C ARG A 13 16.68 -42.55 7.24
N ASP A 14 15.83 -42.75 6.24
CA ASP A 14 15.72 -41.91 5.05
C ASP A 14 14.26 -41.78 4.64
N MET A 15 13.52 -40.98 5.43
CA MET A 15 12.10 -40.75 5.23
C MET A 15 11.78 -40.24 3.82
N ALA A 16 12.64 -39.37 3.25
CA ALA A 16 12.44 -38.83 1.92
C ALA A 16 12.45 -39.94 0.85
N THR A 17 13.39 -40.88 0.93
CA THR A 17 13.43 -42.05 0.04
C THR A 17 12.22 -42.95 0.26
N SER A 18 11.84 -43.23 1.52
CA SER A 18 10.67 -44.06 1.85
C SER A 18 9.37 -43.49 1.25
N LEU A 19 9.11 -42.19 1.45
CA LEU A 19 7.92 -41.52 0.91
C LEU A 19 7.94 -41.47 -0.62
N ASN A 20 9.11 -41.28 -1.24
CA ASN A 20 9.22 -41.28 -2.70
C ASN A 20 8.86 -42.66 -3.29
N GLN A 21 9.28 -43.75 -2.64
CA GLN A 21 8.88 -45.11 -3.03
C GLN A 21 7.37 -45.30 -2.93
N VAL A 22 6.74 -44.84 -1.84
CA VAL A 22 5.28 -44.87 -1.66
C VAL A 22 4.57 -44.05 -2.75
N ALA A 23 5.08 -42.87 -3.07
CA ALA A 23 4.52 -41.98 -4.10
C ALA A 23 4.56 -42.59 -5.52
N GLN A 24 5.59 -43.40 -5.81
CA GLN A 24 5.76 -44.05 -7.11
C GLN A 24 4.87 -45.28 -7.30
N GLN A 25 4.22 -45.78 -6.26
CA GLN A 25 3.26 -46.88 -6.39
C GLN A 25 2.08 -46.45 -7.26
N SER A 26 1.70 -47.28 -8.25
CA SER A 26 0.75 -46.91 -9.31
C SER A 26 -0.59 -46.37 -8.80
N GLN A 27 -1.12 -46.94 -7.71
CA GLN A 27 -2.38 -46.49 -7.11
C GLN A 27 -2.25 -45.10 -6.49
N ASN A 28 -1.22 -44.89 -5.66
CA ASN A 28 -0.96 -43.63 -4.97
C ASN A 28 -0.69 -42.52 -5.97
N LYS A 29 0.13 -42.80 -6.99
CA LYS A 29 0.41 -41.86 -8.08
C LYS A 29 -0.90 -41.40 -8.75
N ARG A 30 -1.80 -42.33 -9.06
CA ARG A 30 -3.09 -41.98 -9.70
C ARG A 30 -3.97 -41.11 -8.80
N LEU A 31 -3.97 -41.37 -7.49
CA LEU A 31 -4.73 -40.57 -6.52
C LEU A 31 -4.16 -39.15 -6.41
N ILE A 32 -2.84 -39.01 -6.26
CA ILE A 32 -2.13 -37.73 -6.23
C ILE A 32 -2.37 -36.94 -7.53
N ASP A 33 -2.21 -37.57 -8.69
CA ASP A 33 -2.44 -36.94 -10.00
C ASP A 33 -3.89 -36.45 -10.13
N TYR A 34 -4.88 -37.25 -9.70
CA TYR A 34 -6.27 -36.86 -9.73
C TYR A 34 -6.56 -35.69 -8.78
N TYR A 35 -6.02 -35.73 -7.56
CA TYR A 35 -6.22 -34.69 -6.58
C TYR A 35 -5.67 -33.34 -7.08
N ASN A 36 -4.41 -33.33 -7.52
CA ASN A 36 -3.72 -32.16 -8.06
C ASN A 36 -4.45 -31.56 -9.28
N ALA A 37 -5.01 -32.39 -10.16
CA ALA A 37 -5.67 -31.95 -11.38
C ALA A 37 -7.10 -31.41 -11.17
N ASN A 38 -7.74 -31.67 -10.02
CA ASN A 38 -9.16 -31.39 -9.81
C ASN A 38 -9.46 -30.51 -8.60
N ILE A 39 -8.62 -30.50 -7.55
CA ILE A 39 -8.90 -29.70 -6.35
C ILE A 39 -8.99 -28.19 -6.65
N GLY A 40 -8.19 -27.69 -7.59
CA GLY A 40 -8.24 -26.29 -8.05
C GLY A 40 -9.49 -25.90 -8.86
N LYS A 41 -10.40 -26.86 -9.15
CA LYS A 41 -11.69 -26.59 -9.80
C LYS A 41 -12.83 -26.47 -8.78
N VAL A 42 -12.59 -26.87 -7.54
CA VAL A 42 -13.56 -26.86 -6.45
C VAL A 42 -13.70 -25.43 -5.93
N THR A 43 -14.93 -24.92 -5.88
CA THR A 43 -15.19 -23.52 -5.50
C THR A 43 -15.82 -23.37 -4.13
N ASN A 44 -16.44 -24.42 -3.61
CA ASN A 44 -17.16 -24.40 -2.33
C ASN A 44 -17.13 -25.77 -1.65
N VAL A 45 -17.58 -25.82 -0.39
CA VAL A 45 -17.61 -27.05 0.42
C VAL A 45 -18.48 -28.14 -0.20
N ASP A 46 -19.59 -27.77 -0.84
CA ASP A 46 -20.49 -28.76 -1.44
C ASP A 46 -19.87 -29.41 -2.68
N ASP A 47 -19.19 -28.64 -3.54
CA ASP A 47 -18.40 -29.19 -4.65
C ASP A 47 -17.37 -30.22 -4.13
N PHE A 48 -16.67 -29.86 -3.05
CA PHE A 48 -15.64 -30.72 -2.44
C PHE A 48 -16.22 -32.02 -1.90
N LEU A 49 -17.29 -31.93 -1.09
CA LEU A 49 -17.92 -33.10 -0.46
C LEU A 49 -18.65 -34.00 -1.47
N ASN A 50 -19.00 -33.47 -2.65
CA ASN A 50 -19.66 -34.23 -3.71
C ASN A 50 -18.69 -35.03 -4.59
N ASP A 51 -17.45 -34.59 -4.76
CA ASP A 51 -16.40 -35.40 -5.39
C ASP A 51 -15.81 -36.37 -4.35
N TYR A 52 -16.30 -37.61 -4.36
CA TYR A 52 -15.85 -38.63 -3.41
C TYR A 52 -14.36 -38.92 -3.50
N GLN A 53 -13.74 -38.84 -4.69
CA GLN A 53 -12.32 -39.15 -4.85
C GLN A 53 -11.45 -38.03 -4.27
N LEU A 54 -11.83 -36.76 -4.43
CA LEU A 54 -11.17 -35.64 -3.75
C LEU A 54 -11.34 -35.70 -2.24
N TYR A 55 -12.58 -35.89 -1.79
CA TYR A 55 -12.90 -35.87 -0.37
C TYR A 55 -12.28 -37.06 0.38
N SER A 56 -12.39 -38.29 -0.15
CA SER A 56 -11.78 -39.47 0.50
C SER A 56 -10.26 -39.39 0.56
N TYR A 57 -9.61 -38.90 -0.50
CA TYR A 57 -8.16 -38.70 -0.51
C TYR A 57 -7.70 -37.72 0.57
N ALA A 58 -8.39 -36.58 0.70
CA ALA A 58 -8.09 -35.63 1.76
C ALA A 58 -8.36 -36.22 3.15
N MET A 59 -9.48 -36.92 3.34
CA MET A 59 -9.79 -37.56 4.63
C MET A 59 -8.70 -38.58 4.99
N GLU A 60 -8.20 -39.35 4.02
CA GLU A 60 -7.07 -40.27 4.21
C GLU A 60 -5.80 -39.53 4.60
N ALA A 61 -5.44 -38.45 3.90
CA ALA A 61 -4.26 -37.65 4.24
C ALA A 61 -4.22 -37.22 5.71
N TYR A 62 -5.36 -36.78 6.25
CA TYR A 62 -5.48 -36.31 7.63
C TYR A 62 -5.81 -37.44 8.63
N GLY A 63 -5.78 -38.71 8.21
CA GLY A 63 -6.05 -39.87 9.09
C GLY A 63 -7.51 -39.99 9.53
N LEU A 64 -8.44 -39.40 8.78
CA LEU A 64 -9.88 -39.36 9.05
C LEU A 64 -10.68 -40.33 8.14
N SER A 65 -10.04 -41.34 7.54
CA SER A 65 -10.64 -42.30 6.60
C SER A 65 -11.95 -42.94 7.12
N ASP A 66 -11.99 -43.27 8.41
CA ASP A 66 -13.16 -43.87 9.07
C ASP A 66 -14.37 -42.92 9.16
N MET A 67 -14.12 -41.61 9.07
CA MET A 67 -15.13 -40.56 9.17
C MET A 67 -15.61 -40.06 7.81
N THR A 68 -15.20 -40.71 6.71
CA THR A 68 -15.64 -40.36 5.35
C THR A 68 -17.16 -40.40 5.16
N TYR A 69 -17.91 -41.17 5.96
CA TYR A 69 -19.39 -41.17 5.88
C TYR A 69 -20.02 -39.89 6.47
N ALA A 70 -19.34 -39.17 7.35
CA ALA A 70 -19.90 -38.09 8.16
C ALA A 70 -19.88 -36.72 7.45
N LYS A 71 -20.37 -36.65 6.21
CA LYS A 71 -20.29 -35.43 5.37
C LYS A 71 -20.89 -34.17 6.00
N ALA A 72 -22.01 -34.29 6.71
CA ALA A 72 -22.65 -33.15 7.37
C ALA A 72 -21.80 -32.58 8.53
N PHE A 73 -21.14 -33.47 9.28
CA PHE A 73 -20.19 -33.08 10.32
C PHE A 73 -18.97 -32.40 9.70
N MET A 74 -18.39 -32.98 8.65
CA MET A 74 -17.25 -32.38 7.95
C MET A 74 -17.59 -31.04 7.28
N LYS A 75 -18.83 -30.84 6.84
CA LYS A 75 -19.31 -29.53 6.38
C LYS A 75 -19.21 -28.49 7.50
N GLN A 76 -19.62 -28.81 8.73
CA GLN A 76 -19.50 -27.90 9.89
C GLN A 76 -18.04 -27.65 10.28
N VAL A 77 -17.17 -28.66 10.16
CA VAL A 77 -15.73 -28.49 10.37
C VAL A 77 -15.14 -27.50 9.37
N LEU A 78 -15.39 -27.71 8.06
CA LEU A 78 -14.85 -26.88 6.97
C LEU A 78 -15.38 -25.44 6.96
N THR A 79 -16.55 -25.18 7.55
CA THR A 79 -17.13 -23.83 7.65
C THR A 79 -16.82 -23.10 8.96
N SER A 80 -16.09 -23.73 9.89
CA SER A 80 -15.77 -23.15 11.20
C SER A 80 -14.80 -21.97 11.11
N ASP A 81 -14.98 -20.98 12.00
CA ASP A 81 -14.01 -19.92 12.23
C ASP A 81 -12.85 -20.41 13.09
N LEU A 82 -11.68 -20.66 12.50
CA LEU A 82 -10.54 -21.14 13.27
C LEU A 82 -9.93 -20.08 14.20
N SER A 83 -10.25 -18.79 14.02
CA SER A 83 -9.81 -17.71 14.91
C SER A 83 -10.67 -17.59 16.18
N ASP A 84 -11.92 -18.02 16.12
CA ASP A 84 -12.81 -18.07 17.28
C ASP A 84 -12.55 -19.36 18.07
N SER A 85 -11.95 -19.25 19.26
CA SER A 85 -11.69 -20.38 20.16
C SER A 85 -12.96 -21.17 20.54
N SER A 86 -14.15 -20.59 20.35
CA SER A 86 -15.44 -21.22 20.62
C SER A 86 -16.12 -21.82 19.39
N SER A 87 -15.48 -21.78 18.21
CA SER A 87 -16.01 -22.37 16.98
C SER A 87 -16.12 -23.89 17.08
N PHE A 88 -16.91 -24.48 16.17
CA PHE A 88 -17.19 -25.91 16.19
C PHE A 88 -15.90 -26.74 16.09
N ALA A 89 -15.04 -26.47 15.11
CA ALA A 89 -13.76 -27.16 14.94
C ALA A 89 -12.83 -26.99 16.16
N ASN A 90 -12.75 -25.80 16.78
CA ASN A 90 -11.90 -25.54 17.94
C ASN A 90 -12.42 -26.20 19.24
N LYS A 91 -13.69 -26.63 19.29
CA LYS A 91 -14.28 -27.36 20.42
C LYS A 91 -14.13 -28.88 20.34
N LEU A 92 -13.69 -29.41 19.20
CA LEU A 92 -13.50 -30.85 19.04
C LEU A 92 -12.26 -31.30 19.81
N THR A 93 -12.37 -32.46 20.46
CA THR A 93 -11.26 -33.05 21.22
C THR A 93 -10.16 -33.59 20.30
N ASP A 94 -10.53 -34.06 19.11
CA ASP A 94 -9.60 -34.58 18.12
C ASP A 94 -9.04 -33.43 17.24
N PRO A 95 -7.74 -33.12 17.32
CA PRO A 95 -7.14 -31.98 16.63
C PRO A 95 -7.13 -32.13 15.10
N ARG A 96 -7.25 -33.35 14.57
CA ARG A 96 -7.19 -33.63 13.12
C ARG A 96 -8.29 -32.92 12.34
N TYR A 97 -9.45 -32.65 12.95
CA TYR A 97 -10.52 -31.88 12.31
C TYR A 97 -10.15 -30.41 12.10
N LYS A 98 -9.44 -29.81 13.07
CA LYS A 98 -8.94 -28.44 12.96
C LYS A 98 -7.85 -28.36 11.88
N GLU A 99 -6.93 -29.33 11.86
CA GLU A 99 -5.89 -29.44 10.83
C GLU A 99 -6.52 -29.59 9.44
N PHE A 100 -7.54 -30.44 9.31
CA PHE A 100 -8.29 -30.62 8.07
C PHE A 100 -8.95 -29.31 7.64
N ALA A 101 -9.66 -28.61 8.53
CA ALA A 101 -10.27 -27.32 8.20
C ALA A 101 -9.24 -26.27 7.77
N ALA A 102 -8.08 -26.21 8.43
CA ALA A 102 -7.02 -25.25 8.14
C ALA A 102 -6.40 -25.42 6.74
N ALA A 103 -6.50 -26.63 6.18
CA ALA A 103 -5.97 -26.96 4.87
C ALA A 103 -6.81 -26.40 3.71
N PHE A 104 -8.07 -26.01 3.97
CA PHE A 104 -8.99 -25.57 2.93
C PHE A 104 -9.43 -24.12 3.10
N ASN A 105 -9.48 -23.39 1.98
CA ASN A 105 -9.89 -22.00 1.93
C ASN A 105 -11.43 -21.84 1.91
N PHE A 106 -12.16 -22.64 2.72
CA PHE A 106 -13.63 -22.62 2.77
C PHE A 106 -14.23 -21.87 3.99
N GLY A 107 -13.44 -21.57 5.03
CA GLY A 107 -13.88 -21.08 6.35
C GLY A 107 -14.40 -19.62 6.42
N THR A 108 -15.31 -19.36 7.38
CA THR A 108 -16.08 -18.11 7.68
C THR A 108 -16.71 -17.37 6.51
N SER A 109 -17.14 -18.13 5.53
CA SER A 109 -17.88 -17.64 4.40
C SER A 109 -19.37 -17.84 4.62
N SER A 110 -20.00 -17.06 5.51
CA SER A 110 -21.44 -16.79 5.34
C SER A 110 -21.71 -15.99 4.05
N THR A 111 -20.66 -15.51 3.36
CA THR A 111 -20.72 -14.78 2.08
C THR A 111 -19.55 -15.04 1.11
N GLY A 112 -18.82 -16.16 1.22
CA GLY A 112 -17.58 -16.36 0.45
C GLY A 112 -16.48 -15.39 0.88
N THR A 113 -15.23 -15.66 0.51
CA THR A 113 -14.33 -14.55 0.18
C THR A 113 -15.08 -13.75 -0.86
N THR A 114 -15.71 -12.63 -0.50
CA THR A 114 -16.20 -11.73 -1.53
C THR A 114 -14.92 -11.26 -2.17
N ASN A 115 -14.57 -11.84 -3.32
CA ASN A 115 -13.63 -11.20 -4.21
C ASN A 115 -14.13 -9.74 -4.27
N THR A 116 -13.29 -8.81 -3.86
CA THR A 116 -13.58 -7.37 -3.84
C THR A 116 -12.67 -6.74 -4.88
N ALA A 117 -13.10 -5.62 -5.46
CA ALA A 117 -12.25 -4.88 -6.38
C ALA A 117 -10.91 -4.51 -5.71
N GLN A 118 -10.93 -4.19 -4.41
CA GLN A 118 -9.76 -3.90 -3.59
C GLN A 118 -9.93 -4.46 -2.16
N THR A 119 -8.83 -4.82 -1.53
CA THR A 119 -8.73 -4.99 -0.07
C THR A 119 -8.73 -3.63 0.61
N SER A 120 -8.95 -3.59 1.94
CA SER A 120 -8.85 -2.33 2.70
C SER A 120 -7.49 -1.66 2.54
N THR A 121 -6.40 -2.43 2.54
CA THR A 121 -5.04 -1.90 2.34
C THR A 121 -4.87 -1.31 0.94
N GLN A 122 -5.29 -2.03 -0.11
CA GLN A 122 -5.23 -1.53 -1.49
C GLN A 122 -6.07 -0.24 -1.67
N GLU A 123 -7.22 -0.15 -1.01
CA GLU A 123 -8.08 1.04 -1.02
C GLU A 123 -7.40 2.23 -0.31
N ASP A 124 -6.90 2.02 0.91
CA ASP A 124 -6.22 3.06 1.70
C ASP A 124 -4.94 3.55 1.02
N ASP A 125 -4.15 2.65 0.42
CA ASP A 125 -2.95 3.01 -0.36
C ASP A 125 -3.31 3.89 -1.56
N LEU A 126 -4.36 3.55 -2.31
CA LEU A 126 -4.82 4.34 -3.45
C LEU A 126 -5.31 5.72 -3.01
N ILE A 127 -6.06 5.80 -1.91
CA ILE A 127 -6.52 7.07 -1.34
C ILE A 127 -5.35 7.94 -0.90
N GLY A 128 -4.37 7.36 -0.19
CA GLY A 128 -3.17 8.08 0.23
C GLY A 128 -2.37 8.61 -0.96
N LEU A 129 -2.17 7.78 -1.98
CA LEU A 129 -1.52 8.18 -3.23
C LEU A 129 -2.30 9.28 -3.97
N TYR A 130 -3.63 9.18 -4.01
CA TYR A 130 -4.48 10.22 -4.59
C TYR A 130 -4.32 11.55 -3.87
N GLN A 131 -4.38 11.58 -2.53
CA GLN A 131 -4.18 12.80 -1.76
C GLN A 131 -2.76 13.36 -1.96
N GLN A 132 -1.74 12.49 -1.91
CA GLN A 132 -0.34 12.87 -2.13
C GLN A 132 -0.10 13.46 -3.52
N SER A 133 -0.87 13.05 -4.54
CA SER A 133 -0.74 13.59 -5.90
C SER A 133 -0.94 15.11 -5.95
N PHE A 134 -1.88 15.66 -5.17
CA PHE A 134 -2.11 17.11 -5.09
C PHE A 134 -0.94 17.84 -4.45
N THR A 135 -0.40 17.30 -3.36
CA THR A 135 0.79 17.85 -2.70
C THR A 135 2.01 17.83 -3.62
N ASN A 136 2.20 16.74 -4.37
CA ASN A 136 3.29 16.61 -5.32
C ASN A 136 3.18 17.64 -6.46
N GLU A 137 1.98 17.83 -6.98
CA GLU A 137 1.69 18.79 -8.05
C GLU A 137 1.90 20.24 -7.57
N GLU A 138 1.41 20.60 -6.39
CA GLU A 138 1.63 21.92 -5.79
C GLU A 138 3.13 22.19 -5.55
N THR A 139 3.84 21.21 -5.01
CA THR A 139 5.29 21.30 -4.79
C THR A 139 6.04 21.48 -6.12
N SER A 140 5.63 20.74 -7.15
CA SER A 140 6.24 20.83 -8.48
C SER A 140 6.02 22.21 -9.09
N ALA A 141 4.80 22.74 -9.03
CA ALA A 141 4.50 24.07 -9.52
C ALA A 141 5.34 25.14 -8.81
N ALA A 142 5.37 25.12 -7.47
CA ALA A 142 6.17 26.07 -6.69
C ALA A 142 7.68 25.96 -6.99
N THR A 143 8.18 24.75 -7.21
CA THR A 143 9.60 24.50 -7.54
C THR A 143 9.95 25.06 -8.92
N GLU A 144 9.09 24.87 -9.91
CA GLU A 144 9.28 25.42 -11.26
C GLU A 144 9.19 26.95 -11.27
N THR A 145 8.21 27.53 -10.57
CA THR A 145 8.06 28.99 -10.42
C THR A 145 9.28 29.61 -9.74
N THR A 146 9.79 28.96 -8.70
CA THR A 146 11.03 29.38 -8.02
C THR A 146 12.20 29.36 -8.98
N TYR A 147 12.40 28.26 -9.73
CA TYR A 147 13.49 28.17 -10.71
C TYR A 147 13.39 29.24 -11.78
N TYR A 148 12.19 29.47 -12.34
CA TYR A 148 11.97 30.53 -13.32
C TYR A 148 12.39 31.89 -12.77
N SER A 149 11.86 32.26 -11.60
CA SER A 149 12.11 33.57 -10.98
C SER A 149 13.59 33.85 -10.71
N GLN A 150 14.36 32.82 -10.36
CA GLN A 150 15.78 32.94 -10.03
C GLN A 150 16.70 33.01 -11.25
N ASN A 151 16.27 32.49 -12.40
CA ASN A 151 17.15 32.27 -13.54
C ASN A 151 16.80 33.15 -14.74
N ILE A 152 15.57 33.62 -14.89
CA ILE A 152 15.14 34.31 -16.12
C ILE A 152 15.90 35.63 -16.37
N SER A 153 16.28 36.36 -15.33
CA SER A 153 17.05 37.62 -15.44
C SER A 153 18.47 37.43 -16.01
N SER A 154 18.99 36.20 -15.97
CA SER A 154 20.31 35.87 -16.53
C SER A 154 20.32 35.71 -18.05
N VAL A 155 19.15 35.51 -18.68
CA VAL A 155 19.00 35.35 -20.14
C VAL A 155 19.31 36.67 -20.85
N LYS A 156 20.20 36.67 -21.85
CA LYS A 156 20.59 37.87 -22.62
C LYS A 156 20.26 37.78 -24.11
N THR A 157 19.96 36.58 -24.59
CA THR A 157 19.52 36.32 -25.96
C THR A 157 18.37 35.31 -25.99
N VAL A 158 17.61 35.30 -27.09
CA VAL A 158 16.61 34.26 -27.34
C VAL A 158 17.25 32.87 -27.31
N ASP A 159 18.48 32.72 -27.79
CA ASP A 159 19.19 31.44 -27.77
C ASP A 159 19.52 30.96 -26.35
N ASP A 160 19.78 31.87 -25.39
CA ASP A 160 19.98 31.50 -23.98
C ASP A 160 18.69 30.91 -23.38
N LEU A 161 17.53 31.52 -23.68
CA LEU A 161 16.23 31.02 -23.24
C LEU A 161 15.93 29.64 -23.84
N LEU A 162 16.13 29.50 -25.16
CA LEU A 162 15.86 28.25 -25.88
C LEU A 162 16.85 27.13 -25.54
N GLY A 163 18.07 27.49 -25.13
CA GLY A 163 19.09 26.56 -24.64
C GLY A 163 18.78 26.01 -23.25
N ASN A 164 17.98 26.70 -22.44
CA ASN A 164 17.52 26.24 -21.15
C ASN A 164 16.14 25.60 -21.26
N THR A 165 16.10 24.27 -21.44
CA THR A 165 14.84 23.52 -21.63
C THR A 165 13.83 23.76 -20.51
N ARG A 166 14.29 23.96 -19.26
CA ARG A 166 13.42 24.19 -18.11
C ARG A 166 12.74 25.57 -18.20
N LEU A 167 13.48 26.64 -18.50
CA LEU A 167 12.89 27.96 -18.73
C LEU A 167 11.98 27.99 -19.96
N ARG A 168 12.42 27.39 -21.08
CA ARG A 168 11.61 27.26 -22.30
C ARG A 168 10.27 26.57 -22.03
N ASN A 169 10.30 25.41 -21.36
CA ASN A 169 9.09 24.64 -21.08
C ASN A 169 8.14 25.40 -20.16
N TYR A 170 8.69 26.03 -19.10
CA TYR A 170 7.91 26.85 -18.18
C TYR A 170 7.10 27.92 -18.91
N VAL A 171 7.77 28.70 -19.79
CA VAL A 171 7.14 29.78 -20.55
C VAL A 171 6.07 29.26 -21.51
N LEU A 172 6.33 28.14 -22.21
CA LEU A 172 5.34 27.55 -23.11
C LEU A 172 4.11 27.04 -22.34
N GLN A 173 4.33 26.31 -21.25
CA GLN A 173 3.28 25.76 -20.41
C GLN A 173 2.43 26.86 -19.75
N ALA A 174 3.04 27.99 -19.36
CA ALA A 174 2.35 29.15 -18.81
C ALA A 174 1.23 29.69 -19.71
N TYR A 175 1.40 29.56 -21.03
CA TYR A 175 0.41 30.00 -22.02
C TYR A 175 -0.34 28.82 -22.67
N GLY A 176 -0.32 27.65 -22.04
CA GLY A 176 -1.05 26.46 -22.50
C GLY A 176 -0.48 25.84 -23.79
N ILE A 177 0.77 26.14 -24.12
CA ILE A 177 1.44 25.63 -25.32
C ILE A 177 2.24 24.38 -24.95
N ASP A 178 1.90 23.23 -25.55
CA ASP A 178 2.61 21.98 -25.31
C ASP A 178 4.05 22.05 -25.84
N PRO A 179 5.08 21.95 -24.97
CA PRO A 179 6.47 22.06 -25.37
C PRO A 179 6.94 21.01 -26.38
N THR A 180 6.21 19.90 -26.52
CA THR A 180 6.53 18.77 -27.41
C THR A 180 6.35 19.12 -28.88
N TYR A 181 5.39 20.00 -29.19
CA TYR A 181 5.01 20.31 -30.57
C TYR A 181 5.60 21.62 -31.10
N VAL A 182 6.37 22.33 -30.28
CA VAL A 182 6.97 23.62 -30.67
C VAL A 182 8.47 23.46 -30.91
N SER A 183 8.93 23.70 -32.14
CA SER A 183 10.36 23.69 -32.44
C SER A 183 11.06 24.95 -31.90
N ASN A 184 12.33 24.84 -31.52
CA ASN A 184 13.14 26.00 -31.12
C ASN A 184 13.24 27.05 -32.25
N SER A 185 13.26 26.63 -33.52
CA SER A 185 13.27 27.57 -34.65
C SER A 185 11.98 28.39 -34.74
N SER A 186 10.82 27.75 -34.58
CA SER A 186 9.53 28.44 -34.62
C SER A 186 9.41 29.39 -33.43
N LEU A 187 9.79 28.94 -32.23
CA LEU A 187 9.76 29.78 -31.03
C LEU A 187 10.71 30.98 -31.14
N LYS A 188 11.89 30.79 -31.73
CA LYS A 188 12.81 31.90 -32.02
C LYS A 188 12.16 32.96 -32.91
N GLN A 189 11.53 32.55 -34.02
CA GLN A 189 10.84 33.47 -34.93
C GLN A 189 9.68 34.22 -34.26
N MET A 190 8.94 33.54 -33.37
CA MET A 190 7.88 34.17 -32.58
C MET A 190 8.47 35.21 -31.62
N LEU A 191 9.46 34.84 -30.80
CA LEU A 191 10.07 35.73 -29.80
C LEU A 191 10.82 36.93 -30.40
N THR A 192 11.28 36.85 -31.65
CA THR A 192 11.91 37.98 -32.37
C THR A 192 10.91 38.79 -33.21
N SER A 193 9.61 38.49 -33.16
CA SER A 193 8.59 39.22 -33.92
C SER A 193 8.18 40.53 -33.26
N ASP A 194 7.91 41.55 -34.07
CA ASP A 194 7.27 42.78 -33.61
C ASP A 194 5.74 42.61 -33.64
N LEU A 195 5.10 42.66 -32.47
CA LEU A 195 3.63 42.55 -32.35
C LEU A 195 2.89 43.71 -33.01
N SER A 196 3.53 44.87 -33.20
CA SER A 196 2.94 46.04 -33.84
C SER A 196 2.95 45.98 -35.37
N ASP A 197 3.80 45.13 -35.97
CA ASP A 197 3.83 44.88 -37.41
C ASP A 197 2.82 43.79 -37.78
N PRO A 198 1.73 44.10 -38.54
CA PRO A 198 0.74 43.10 -38.95
C PRO A 198 1.31 41.95 -39.78
N ASN A 199 2.49 42.13 -40.39
CA ASN A 199 3.15 41.12 -41.22
C ASN A 199 4.24 40.34 -40.48
N SER A 200 4.44 40.57 -39.18
CA SER A 200 5.41 39.81 -38.40
C SER A 200 5.03 38.33 -38.31
N TYR A 201 6.03 37.47 -38.07
CA TYR A 201 5.82 36.02 -38.10
C TYR A 201 4.72 35.59 -37.12
N VAL A 202 4.72 36.11 -35.88
CA VAL A 202 3.69 35.79 -34.88
C VAL A 202 2.31 36.33 -35.27
N ASN A 203 2.21 37.46 -35.97
CA ASN A 203 0.92 37.98 -36.40
C ASN A 203 0.29 37.19 -37.55
N LEU A 204 1.12 36.62 -38.42
CA LEU A 204 0.68 35.81 -39.56
C LEU A 204 0.44 34.33 -39.19
N ASN A 205 1.21 33.78 -38.25
CA ASN A 205 1.23 32.34 -37.98
C ASN A 205 0.85 31.96 -36.54
N GLY A 206 0.85 32.91 -35.61
CA GLY A 206 0.59 32.67 -34.19
C GLY A 206 -0.88 32.87 -33.79
N GLY A 207 -1.34 32.06 -32.84
CA GLY A 207 -2.63 32.21 -32.17
C GLY A 207 -2.59 33.25 -31.04
N THR A 208 -3.70 33.35 -30.30
CA THR A 208 -3.82 34.27 -29.15
C THR A 208 -2.75 33.97 -28.08
N ALA A 209 -2.54 32.69 -27.77
CA ALA A 209 -1.55 32.25 -26.78
C ALA A 209 -0.11 32.61 -27.19
N ASP A 210 0.25 32.42 -28.46
CA ASP A 210 1.58 32.76 -28.97
C ASP A 210 1.86 34.26 -28.87
N LYS A 211 0.85 35.10 -29.20
CA LYS A 211 0.98 36.56 -29.11
C LYS A 211 1.08 37.03 -27.66
N ALA A 212 0.32 36.41 -26.76
CA ALA A 212 0.40 36.69 -25.33
C ALA A 212 1.79 36.34 -24.80
N LEU A 213 2.31 35.15 -25.11
CA LEU A 213 3.67 34.74 -24.75
C LEU A 213 4.71 35.73 -25.27
N VAL A 214 4.64 36.12 -26.56
CA VAL A 214 5.62 37.06 -27.15
C VAL A 214 5.57 38.44 -26.50
N ALA A 215 4.39 38.88 -26.03
CA ALA A 215 4.25 40.17 -25.35
C ALA A 215 5.00 40.24 -24.01
N GLU A 216 5.31 39.09 -23.42
CA GLU A 216 6.06 39.00 -22.16
C GLU A 216 7.57 39.16 -22.32
N PHE A 217 8.07 39.20 -23.55
CA PHE A 217 9.50 39.22 -23.82
C PHE A 217 9.93 40.44 -24.64
N ASN A 218 11.01 41.07 -24.20
CA ASN A 218 11.58 42.26 -24.81
C ASN A 218 12.83 41.91 -25.63
N PHE A 219 12.69 41.06 -26.65
CA PHE A 219 13.78 40.78 -27.58
C PHE A 219 13.76 41.72 -28.80
N ASN A 220 14.94 42.00 -29.33
CA ASN A 220 15.16 42.63 -30.63
C ASN A 220 14.97 41.61 -31.76
N ALA A 221 14.82 42.09 -33.00
CA ALA A 221 14.72 41.25 -34.18
C ALA A 221 15.97 40.38 -34.42
N ASP A 222 17.14 40.77 -33.89
CA ASP A 222 18.38 40.00 -33.94
C ASP A 222 18.50 38.94 -32.82
N GLY A 223 17.52 38.88 -31.91
CA GLY A 223 17.47 37.94 -30.80
C GLY A 223 18.20 38.39 -29.53
N THR A 224 18.78 39.59 -29.49
CA THR A 224 19.32 40.19 -28.27
C THR A 224 18.22 40.84 -27.42
N ILE A 225 18.44 41.08 -26.12
CA ILE A 225 17.48 41.83 -25.29
C ILE A 225 17.43 43.32 -25.69
N LYS A 226 16.24 43.90 -25.71
CA LYS A 226 16.03 45.36 -25.76
C LYS A 226 16.61 45.97 -24.49
N THR A 227 17.25 47.13 -24.60
CA THR A 227 17.67 47.91 -23.43
C THR A 227 16.44 48.33 -22.64
N SER A 228 16.24 47.75 -21.45
CA SER A 228 15.17 48.15 -20.52
C SER A 228 15.69 49.20 -19.53
N THR A 229 14.82 50.11 -19.10
CA THR A 229 15.08 51.02 -17.99
C THR A 229 14.35 50.53 -16.73
N PRO A 230 14.90 50.76 -15.53
CA PRO A 230 14.23 50.39 -14.28
C PRO A 230 12.95 51.20 -14.02
N ASP A 231 12.73 52.30 -14.76
CA ASP A 231 11.69 53.31 -14.52
C ASP A 231 10.29 52.72 -14.32
N GLY A 232 9.90 51.71 -15.11
CA GLY A 232 8.59 51.06 -14.98
C GLY A 232 8.44 50.26 -13.69
N ASP A 233 9.46 49.47 -13.34
CA ASP A 233 9.49 48.69 -12.10
C ASP A 233 9.53 49.61 -10.88
N THR A 234 10.29 50.71 -10.97
CA THR A 234 10.38 51.74 -9.92
C THR A 234 9.04 52.46 -9.72
N ALA A 235 8.38 52.85 -10.80
CA ALA A 235 7.06 53.48 -10.72
C ALA A 235 6.03 52.56 -10.07
N TYR A 236 6.06 51.26 -10.38
CA TYR A 236 5.21 50.27 -9.73
C TYR A 236 5.53 50.17 -8.23
N TYR A 237 6.81 50.07 -7.86
CA TYR A 237 7.22 49.98 -6.45
C TYR A 237 6.75 51.18 -5.65
N GLU A 238 7.02 52.40 -6.14
CA GLU A 238 6.63 53.65 -5.46
C GLU A 238 5.11 53.79 -5.31
N ALA A 239 4.34 53.37 -6.31
CA ALA A 239 2.88 53.41 -6.26
C ALA A 239 2.26 52.43 -5.26
N ASN A 240 2.95 51.32 -4.96
CA ASN A 240 2.35 50.20 -4.22
C ASN A 240 2.94 50.00 -2.82
N ILE A 241 4.21 50.35 -2.57
CA ILE A 241 4.85 50.10 -1.26
C ILE A 241 4.16 50.83 -0.10
N GLY A 242 3.53 51.98 -0.38
CA GLY A 242 2.76 52.74 0.61
C GLY A 242 1.50 52.04 1.11
N ASN A 243 0.97 51.08 0.33
CA ASN A 243 -0.24 50.31 0.65
C ASN A 243 0.08 48.98 1.35
N VAL A 244 1.38 48.67 1.56
CA VAL A 244 1.81 47.46 2.26
C VAL A 244 1.63 47.64 3.76
N THR A 245 0.84 46.75 4.36
CA THR A 245 0.51 46.74 5.79
C THR A 245 1.16 45.60 6.56
N SER A 246 1.83 44.66 5.87
CA SER A 246 2.60 43.60 6.50
C SER A 246 3.72 43.08 5.60
N VAL A 247 4.72 42.44 6.19
CA VAL A 247 5.79 41.75 5.45
C VAL A 247 5.24 40.61 4.58
N ASP A 248 4.17 39.95 5.03
CA ASP A 248 3.51 38.90 4.27
C ASP A 248 2.86 39.50 3.01
N GLN A 249 2.24 40.68 3.08
CA GLN A 249 1.71 41.38 1.89
C GLN A 249 2.82 41.81 0.92
N LEU A 250 3.98 42.25 1.44
CA LEU A 250 5.13 42.60 0.60
C LEU A 250 5.64 41.40 -0.20
N THR A 251 5.79 40.25 0.47
CA THR A 251 6.42 39.06 -0.10
C THR A 251 5.47 38.23 -0.97
N SER A 252 4.16 38.31 -0.73
CA SER A 252 3.13 37.72 -1.60
C SER A 252 2.97 38.44 -2.94
N ASN A 253 3.45 39.68 -3.07
CA ASN A 253 3.51 40.37 -4.36
C ASN A 253 4.86 40.10 -5.05
N PRO A 254 4.91 39.30 -6.12
CA PRO A 254 6.17 38.93 -6.76
C PRO A 254 6.92 40.14 -7.31
N GLN A 255 6.24 41.17 -7.82
CA GLN A 255 6.91 42.37 -8.35
C GLN A 255 7.60 43.15 -7.23
N LEU A 256 6.88 43.41 -6.12
CA LEU A 256 7.45 44.14 -4.97
C LEU A 256 8.60 43.37 -4.34
N PHE A 257 8.44 42.06 -4.13
CA PHE A 257 9.47 41.27 -3.47
C PHE A 257 10.74 41.16 -4.31
N GLN A 258 10.61 40.94 -5.63
CA GLN A 258 11.78 40.90 -6.51
C GLN A 258 12.44 42.27 -6.65
N TYR A 259 11.67 43.36 -6.58
CA TYR A 259 12.23 44.72 -6.52
C TYR A 259 13.11 44.89 -5.28
N VAL A 260 12.61 44.50 -4.10
CA VAL A 260 13.35 44.54 -2.84
C VAL A 260 14.59 43.64 -2.89
N LYS A 261 14.47 42.40 -3.40
CA LYS A 261 15.60 41.49 -3.53
C LYS A 261 16.70 42.09 -4.40
N THR A 262 16.33 42.69 -5.52
CA THR A 262 17.29 43.36 -6.42
C THR A 262 17.88 44.60 -5.77
N ALA A 263 17.07 45.45 -5.15
CA ALA A 263 17.50 46.69 -4.52
C ALA A 263 18.59 46.48 -3.47
N PHE A 264 18.47 45.40 -2.69
CA PHE A 264 19.41 45.08 -1.61
C PHE A 264 20.37 43.94 -1.94
N ASN A 265 20.39 43.44 -3.19
CA ASN A 265 21.19 42.29 -3.62
C ASN A 265 21.01 41.06 -2.70
N ILE A 266 19.76 40.79 -2.34
CA ILE A 266 19.39 39.66 -1.48
C ILE A 266 19.66 38.37 -2.26
N PRO A 267 20.38 37.39 -1.67
CA PRO A 267 20.66 36.14 -2.35
C PRO A 267 19.39 35.43 -2.84
N SER A 268 19.47 34.83 -4.03
CA SER A 268 18.33 34.17 -4.68
C SER A 268 17.70 33.06 -3.83
N TYR A 269 18.51 32.38 -3.00
CA TYR A 269 18.07 31.32 -2.10
C TYR A 269 17.20 31.79 -0.93
N ILE A 270 17.17 33.10 -0.63
CA ILE A 270 16.28 33.64 0.40
C ILE A 270 14.84 33.59 -0.11
N THR A 271 14.03 32.76 0.53
CA THR A 271 12.59 32.60 0.23
C THR A 271 11.76 33.71 0.89
N ALA A 272 10.48 33.82 0.49
CA ALA A 272 9.52 34.70 1.16
C ALA A 272 9.41 34.37 2.66
N ASP A 273 9.28 33.09 3.01
CA ASP A 273 9.20 32.65 4.42
C ASP A 273 10.43 33.05 5.22
N GLN A 274 11.63 32.88 4.66
CA GLN A 274 12.87 33.28 5.33
C GLN A 274 12.96 34.80 5.50
N PHE A 275 12.48 35.57 4.53
CA PHE A 275 12.38 37.02 4.63
C PHE A 275 11.37 37.44 5.70
N ASN A 276 10.17 36.83 5.72
CA ASN A 276 9.11 37.13 6.69
C ASN A 276 9.53 36.76 8.11
N ALA A 277 10.18 35.61 8.30
CA ALA A 277 10.73 35.21 9.58
C ALA A 277 11.82 36.17 10.06
N SER A 278 12.62 36.73 9.14
CA SER A 278 13.63 37.73 9.46
C SER A 278 13.02 39.08 9.88
N ALA A 279 11.88 39.46 9.31
CA ALA A 279 11.16 40.66 9.75
C ALA A 279 10.55 40.49 11.16
N LYS A 280 10.20 39.25 11.53
CA LYS A 280 9.57 38.90 12.82
C LYS A 280 10.58 38.63 13.94
N ASP A 281 11.81 38.22 13.61
CA ASP A 281 12.86 37.88 14.58
C ASP A 281 14.27 38.37 14.18
N ALA A 282 14.87 39.19 15.04
CA ALA A 282 16.18 39.80 14.79
C ALA A 282 17.36 38.80 14.75
N SER A 283 17.24 37.67 15.46
CA SER A 283 18.27 36.62 15.45
C SER A 283 18.27 35.88 14.10
N THR A 284 17.07 35.63 13.57
CA THR A 284 16.83 35.05 12.25
C THR A 284 17.31 36.01 11.16
N ALA A 285 17.00 37.31 11.26
CA ALA A 285 17.53 38.33 10.35
C ALA A 285 19.06 38.32 10.31
N SER A 286 19.71 38.23 11.47
CA SER A 286 21.17 38.19 11.56
C SER A 286 21.74 36.92 10.93
N SER A 287 21.09 35.78 11.15
CA SER A 287 21.50 34.47 10.58
C SER A 287 21.36 34.43 9.05
N ASN A 288 20.31 35.07 8.52
CA ASN A 288 20.06 35.18 7.08
C ASN A 288 20.82 36.35 6.42
N GLY A 289 21.54 37.18 7.19
CA GLY A 289 22.25 38.36 6.67
C GLY A 289 21.34 39.52 6.26
N LEU A 290 20.10 39.57 6.78
CA LEU A 290 19.07 40.54 6.40
C LEU A 290 18.90 41.69 7.41
N THR A 291 19.70 41.78 8.47
CA THR A 291 19.55 42.82 9.52
C THR A 291 19.51 44.24 8.95
N ALA A 292 20.40 44.57 8.00
CA ALA A 292 20.40 45.89 7.36
C ALA A 292 19.17 46.11 6.47
N VAL A 293 18.74 45.06 5.76
CA VAL A 293 17.54 45.12 4.92
C VAL A 293 16.29 45.36 5.78
N MET A 294 16.15 44.66 6.91
CA MET A 294 15.00 44.82 7.80
C MET A 294 14.92 46.23 8.40
N ALA A 295 16.04 46.93 8.58
CA ALA A 295 16.06 48.31 9.06
C ALA A 295 15.52 49.33 8.03
N GLU A 296 15.43 48.94 6.74
CA GLU A 296 14.85 49.77 5.68
C GLU A 296 13.31 49.67 5.64
N PHE A 297 12.71 48.87 6.52
CA PHE A 297 11.26 48.71 6.64
C PHE A 297 10.78 49.01 8.07
N ASN A 298 9.55 49.52 8.18
CA ASN A 298 8.89 49.85 9.44
C ASN A 298 7.98 48.70 9.92
N PHE A 299 8.44 47.46 9.82
CA PHE A 299 7.70 46.30 10.33
C PHE A 299 7.82 46.18 11.85
N GLN A 300 6.71 45.85 12.48
CA GLN A 300 6.63 45.46 13.89
C GLN A 300 7.12 44.01 14.06
N SER A 301 7.32 43.57 15.31
CA SER A 301 7.79 42.20 15.61
C SER A 301 6.82 41.10 15.19
N ASP A 302 5.55 41.42 14.97
CA ASP A 302 4.56 40.49 14.41
C ASP A 302 4.54 40.50 12.86
N GLY A 303 5.38 41.32 12.22
CA GLY A 303 5.49 41.49 10.78
C GLY A 303 4.51 42.50 10.19
N THR A 304 3.65 43.15 10.98
CA THR A 304 2.71 44.17 10.51
C THR A 304 3.32 45.57 10.49
N VAL A 305 2.67 46.51 9.82
CA VAL A 305 2.98 47.94 9.87
C VAL A 305 2.04 48.62 10.85
N ALA A 306 2.56 49.52 11.68
CA ALA A 306 1.73 50.23 12.67
C ALA A 306 0.63 51.05 12.00
N SER A 307 -0.56 51.07 12.58
CA SER A 307 -1.70 51.84 12.06
C SER A 307 -1.34 53.31 11.81
N GLY A 308 -1.64 53.80 10.60
CA GLY A 308 -1.31 55.16 10.16
C GLY A 308 0.16 55.37 9.77
N SER A 309 0.99 54.32 9.79
CA SER A 309 2.38 54.33 9.29
C SER A 309 2.47 53.64 7.93
N GLN A 310 3.58 53.86 7.23
CA GLN A 310 3.89 53.20 5.96
C GLN A 310 5.00 52.18 6.15
N ALA A 311 5.01 51.13 5.31
CA ALA A 311 6.06 50.11 5.32
C ALA A 311 7.47 50.70 5.14
N GLN A 312 7.59 51.83 4.43
CA GLN A 312 8.82 52.61 4.30
C GLN A 312 8.52 54.11 4.39
N THR A 313 9.48 54.87 4.91
CA THR A 313 9.51 56.34 4.81
C THR A 313 9.96 56.78 3.42
N SER A 314 9.72 58.04 3.06
CA SER A 314 10.20 58.61 1.79
C SER A 314 11.72 58.51 1.60
N GLY A 315 12.49 58.61 2.68
CA GLY A 315 13.94 58.40 2.65
C GLY A 315 14.34 56.96 2.37
N GLN A 316 13.69 55.99 3.02
CA GLN A 316 13.91 54.55 2.79
C GLN A 316 13.49 54.14 1.36
N ILE A 317 12.38 54.68 0.84
CA ILE A 317 11.96 54.46 -0.56
C ILE A 317 13.05 54.97 -1.50
N SER A 318 13.53 56.20 -1.31
CA SER A 318 14.60 56.78 -2.15
C SER A 318 15.89 55.96 -2.11
N ALA A 319 16.26 55.41 -0.95
CA ALA A 319 17.41 54.51 -0.81
C ALA A 319 17.19 53.19 -1.56
N THR A 320 15.98 52.61 -1.43
CA THR A 320 15.59 51.36 -2.10
C THR A 320 15.59 51.52 -3.62
N THR A 321 15.05 52.62 -4.15
CA THR A 321 15.02 52.88 -5.61
C THR A 321 16.41 53.15 -6.18
N ALA A 322 17.28 53.85 -5.44
CA ALA A 322 18.69 54.01 -5.81
C ALA A 322 19.45 52.67 -5.82
N GLY A 323 19.19 51.80 -4.83
CA GLY A 323 19.73 50.45 -4.77
C GLY A 323 19.28 49.61 -5.97
N TYR A 324 17.98 49.65 -6.30
CA TYR A 324 17.43 48.94 -7.45
C TYR A 324 18.08 49.37 -8.76
N THR A 325 18.19 50.68 -8.97
CA THR A 325 18.84 51.25 -10.17
C THR A 325 20.29 50.79 -10.29
N THR A 326 21.02 50.74 -9.17
CA THR A 326 22.42 50.29 -9.13
C THR A 326 22.56 48.80 -9.45
N ASN A 327 21.64 47.99 -8.95
CA ASN A 327 21.68 46.52 -9.04
C ASN A 327 20.83 45.98 -10.19
N TYR A 328 20.23 46.84 -11.02
CA TYR A 328 19.29 46.44 -12.05
C TYR A 328 19.95 45.43 -13.02
N PRO A 329 19.47 44.17 -13.06
CA PRO A 329 20.20 43.10 -13.73
C PRO A 329 20.19 43.23 -15.25
N GLY A 330 19.22 43.98 -15.80
CA GLY A 330 18.78 43.89 -17.19
C GLY A 330 18.28 42.48 -17.51
N GLY A 331 17.28 42.33 -18.36
CA GLY A 331 16.73 41.02 -18.65
C GLY A 331 15.79 41.02 -19.84
N PRO A 332 15.31 39.85 -20.24
CA PRO A 332 14.38 39.76 -21.34
C PRO A 332 12.95 40.17 -20.92
N GLN A 333 12.72 40.47 -19.64
CA GLN A 333 11.41 40.83 -19.06
C GLN A 333 11.56 41.97 -18.05
N THR A 334 10.52 42.80 -17.91
CA THR A 334 10.30 43.64 -16.73
C THR A 334 9.83 42.80 -15.55
N LEU A 335 9.80 43.35 -14.33
CA LEU A 335 9.24 42.61 -13.19
C LEU A 335 7.75 42.31 -13.37
N SER A 336 7.00 43.17 -14.07
CA SER A 336 5.61 42.90 -14.42
C SER A 336 5.48 41.71 -15.35
N GLN A 337 6.18 41.71 -16.49
CA GLN A 337 6.15 40.58 -17.43
C GLN A 337 6.62 39.27 -16.78
N GLN A 338 7.61 39.35 -15.89
CA GLN A 338 8.04 38.19 -15.11
C GLN A 338 6.92 37.67 -14.19
N ALA A 339 6.24 38.57 -13.49
CA ALA A 339 5.09 38.22 -12.64
C ALA A 339 3.92 37.65 -13.46
N ASP A 340 3.66 38.20 -14.64
CA ASP A 340 2.59 37.77 -15.54
C ASP A 340 2.84 36.34 -16.03
N VAL A 341 4.07 36.00 -16.45
CA VAL A 341 4.43 34.61 -16.82
C VAL A 341 4.29 33.66 -15.62
N MET A 342 4.72 34.06 -14.42
CA MET A 342 4.57 33.23 -13.22
C MET A 342 3.09 32.98 -12.87
N SER A 343 2.28 34.05 -12.92
CA SER A 343 0.84 33.97 -12.66
C SER A 343 0.12 33.09 -13.70
N ALA A 344 0.49 33.22 -14.97
CA ALA A 344 -0.04 32.41 -16.06
C ALA A 344 0.31 30.92 -15.87
N TYR A 345 1.54 30.61 -15.44
CA TYR A 345 1.94 29.24 -15.09
C TYR A 345 1.14 28.67 -13.91
N ASN A 346 1.05 29.41 -12.80
CA ASN A 346 0.37 28.95 -11.58
C ASN A 346 -1.15 28.78 -11.78
N SER A 347 -1.73 29.42 -12.80
CA SER A 347 -3.16 29.29 -13.16
C SER A 347 -3.42 28.26 -14.26
N THR A 348 -2.47 28.01 -15.16
CA THR A 348 -2.68 27.15 -16.34
C THR A 348 -2.20 25.72 -16.12
N VAL A 349 -1.12 25.53 -15.35
CA VAL A 349 -0.42 24.23 -15.30
C VAL A 349 -0.95 23.30 -14.22
N PRO A 350 -1.14 23.74 -12.96
CA PRO A 350 -1.77 22.90 -11.95
C PRO A 350 -3.21 22.57 -12.34
N SER A 351 -3.64 21.33 -12.09
CA SER A 351 -5.00 20.86 -12.35
C SER A 351 -6.05 21.40 -11.37
N PHE A 352 -5.61 22.23 -10.42
CA PHE A 352 -6.41 22.83 -9.36
C PHE A 352 -5.75 24.12 -8.88
N THR A 353 -6.51 25.02 -8.26
CA THR A 353 -5.94 26.26 -7.70
C THR A 353 -4.99 25.89 -6.54
N THR A 354 -3.71 26.19 -6.65
CA THR A 354 -2.74 25.99 -5.56
C THR A 354 -2.76 27.16 -4.57
N SER A 355 -2.06 27.05 -3.44
CA SER A 355 -1.91 28.20 -2.52
C SER A 355 -1.29 29.42 -3.20
N VAL A 356 -0.31 29.20 -4.07
CA VAL A 356 0.31 30.25 -4.89
C VAL A 356 -0.68 30.79 -5.91
N GLY A 357 -1.40 29.92 -6.63
CA GLY A 357 -2.42 30.35 -7.59
C GLY A 357 -3.55 31.16 -6.95
N ALA A 358 -3.97 30.80 -5.74
CA ALA A 358 -4.95 31.57 -4.97
C ALA A 358 -4.41 32.95 -4.58
N THR A 359 -3.14 33.03 -4.17
CA THR A 359 -2.47 34.30 -3.89
C THR A 359 -2.37 35.18 -5.14
N ASP A 360 -2.02 34.58 -6.28
CA ASP A 360 -1.99 35.28 -7.57
C ASP A 360 -3.38 35.80 -7.98
N ASN A 361 -4.44 35.03 -7.72
CA ASN A 361 -5.82 35.44 -8.00
C ASN A 361 -6.29 36.59 -7.09
N ASP A 362 -5.95 36.55 -5.80
CA ASP A 362 -6.23 37.63 -4.84
C ASP A 362 -5.49 38.93 -5.22
N LEU A 363 -4.23 38.82 -5.61
CA LEU A 363 -3.45 39.95 -6.10
C LEU A 363 -4.04 40.51 -7.39
N TYR A 364 -4.42 39.64 -8.33
CA TYR A 364 -5.07 40.05 -9.58
C TYR A 364 -6.37 40.81 -9.29
N TYR A 365 -7.22 40.30 -8.38
CA TYR A 365 -8.45 40.96 -7.98
C TYR A 365 -8.20 42.37 -7.43
N LYS A 366 -7.31 42.49 -6.44
CA LYS A 366 -6.95 43.77 -5.80
C LYS A 366 -6.43 44.81 -6.79
N ASN A 367 -5.63 44.38 -7.77
CA ASN A 367 -5.04 45.28 -8.76
C ASN A 367 -6.03 45.75 -9.83
N HIS A 368 -7.07 44.95 -10.14
CA HIS A 368 -7.95 45.23 -11.28
C HIS A 368 -9.32 45.77 -10.87
N ILE A 369 -9.86 45.39 -9.71
CA ILE A 369 -11.24 45.73 -9.33
C ILE A 369 -11.50 47.24 -9.27
N GLY A 370 -10.51 48.04 -8.87
CA GLY A 370 -10.61 49.50 -8.83
C GLY A 370 -10.78 50.16 -10.20
N SER A 371 -10.42 49.48 -11.29
CA SER A 371 -10.55 49.97 -12.67
C SER A 371 -11.87 49.59 -13.34
N ILE A 372 -12.66 48.71 -12.70
CA ILE A 372 -13.92 48.21 -13.26
C ILE A 372 -15.00 49.28 -13.14
N THR A 373 -15.64 49.58 -14.27
CA THR A 373 -16.69 50.61 -14.38
C THR A 373 -18.08 50.06 -14.74
N SER A 374 -18.18 48.76 -15.01
CA SER A 374 -19.47 48.09 -15.22
C SER A 374 -19.44 46.61 -14.86
N VAL A 375 -20.61 46.04 -14.59
CA VAL A 375 -20.79 44.60 -14.37
C VAL A 375 -20.40 43.80 -15.61
N ASP A 376 -20.58 44.37 -16.82
CA ASP A 376 -20.13 43.74 -18.06
C ASP A 376 -18.60 43.62 -18.11
N GLN A 377 -17.86 44.64 -17.65
CA GLN A 377 -16.40 44.57 -17.55
C GLN A 377 -15.98 43.52 -16.50
N LEU A 378 -16.62 43.51 -15.33
CA LEU A 378 -16.34 42.54 -14.28
C LEU A 378 -16.53 41.09 -14.75
N THR A 379 -17.64 40.82 -15.44
CA THR A 379 -18.03 39.47 -15.86
C THR A 379 -17.39 39.01 -17.16
N SER A 380 -16.84 39.94 -17.96
CA SER A 380 -16.05 39.61 -19.17
C SER A 380 -14.63 39.16 -18.83
N ASP A 381 -14.10 39.59 -17.67
CA ASP A 381 -12.87 39.03 -17.11
C ASP A 381 -13.22 37.76 -16.31
N THR A 382 -12.96 36.61 -16.91
CA THR A 382 -13.29 35.32 -16.30
C THR A 382 -12.55 35.10 -14.98
N ARG A 383 -11.30 35.60 -14.87
CA ARG A 383 -10.49 35.45 -13.65
C ARG A 383 -11.08 36.28 -12.51
N LEU A 384 -11.49 37.53 -12.76
CA LEU A 384 -12.19 38.35 -11.77
C LEU A 384 -13.53 37.75 -11.39
N PHE A 385 -14.30 37.28 -12.36
CA PHE A 385 -15.62 36.75 -12.05
C PHE A 385 -15.57 35.45 -11.27
N ASP A 386 -14.66 34.52 -11.62
CA ASP A 386 -14.47 33.28 -10.86
C ASP A 386 -13.91 33.54 -9.45
N TYR A 387 -13.09 34.58 -9.30
CA TYR A 387 -12.69 35.09 -7.98
C TYR A 387 -13.91 35.53 -7.16
N VAL A 388 -14.78 36.38 -7.72
CA VAL A 388 -16.02 36.84 -7.07
C VAL A 388 -16.91 35.66 -6.69
N LYS A 389 -17.08 34.69 -7.59
CA LYS A 389 -17.86 33.49 -7.28
C LYS A 389 -17.30 32.73 -6.08
N THR A 390 -15.99 32.54 -6.06
CA THR A 390 -15.32 31.84 -4.95
C THR A 390 -15.41 32.65 -3.64
N ALA A 391 -15.14 33.95 -3.69
CA ALA A 391 -15.16 34.84 -2.53
C ALA A 391 -16.54 34.88 -1.86
N TYR A 392 -17.62 34.85 -2.65
CA TYR A 392 -18.98 34.97 -2.13
C TYR A 392 -19.77 33.65 -2.14
N GLY A 393 -19.14 32.51 -2.46
CA GLY A 393 -19.80 31.20 -2.45
C GLY A 393 -20.91 31.06 -3.52
N ILE A 394 -20.78 31.76 -4.64
CA ILE A 394 -21.70 31.65 -5.78
C ILE A 394 -21.43 30.32 -6.49
N ASP A 395 -22.48 29.63 -6.92
CA ASP A 395 -22.35 28.42 -7.72
C ASP A 395 -21.42 28.69 -8.94
N PRO A 396 -20.33 27.90 -9.13
CA PRO A 396 -19.37 28.11 -10.21
C PRO A 396 -19.99 28.14 -11.61
N THR A 397 -21.10 27.44 -11.80
CA THR A 397 -21.86 27.34 -13.06
C THR A 397 -22.79 28.52 -13.30
N THR A 398 -22.92 29.44 -12.35
CA THR A 398 -23.77 30.64 -12.47
C THR A 398 -23.34 31.48 -13.67
N PRO A 399 -24.22 31.67 -14.67
CA PRO A 399 -23.90 32.47 -15.85
C PRO A 399 -23.75 33.96 -15.52
N ALA A 400 -22.86 34.66 -16.23
CA ALA A 400 -22.62 36.11 -16.10
C ALA A 400 -23.91 36.94 -16.20
N VAL A 401 -24.84 36.54 -17.08
CA VAL A 401 -26.13 37.23 -17.26
C VAL A 401 -27.01 37.19 -16.01
N VAL A 402 -26.95 36.11 -15.22
CA VAL A 402 -27.70 36.01 -13.96
C VAL A 402 -27.16 37.00 -12.95
N PHE A 403 -25.84 37.07 -12.82
CA PHE A 403 -25.16 38.03 -11.95
C PHE A 403 -25.47 39.48 -12.34
N LYS A 404 -25.43 39.79 -13.65
CA LYS A 404 -25.82 41.11 -14.17
C LYS A 404 -27.26 41.48 -13.84
N ASN A 405 -28.20 40.58 -14.07
CA ASN A 405 -29.63 40.84 -13.84
C ASN A 405 -29.95 41.05 -12.35
N ALA A 406 -29.18 40.45 -11.44
CA ALA A 406 -29.36 40.61 -10.00
C ALA A 406 -29.22 42.07 -9.51
N PHE A 407 -28.44 42.91 -10.21
CA PHE A 407 -28.33 44.35 -9.89
C PHE A 407 -29.59 45.15 -10.24
N GLY A 408 -30.34 44.72 -11.26
CA GLY A 408 -31.55 45.39 -11.74
C GLY A 408 -32.86 44.81 -11.19
N ASP A 409 -32.84 43.57 -10.69
CA ASP A 409 -34.02 42.86 -10.20
C ASP A 409 -33.73 42.11 -8.89
N ALA A 410 -34.28 42.65 -7.79
CA ALA A 410 -34.19 42.05 -6.46
C ALA A 410 -34.81 40.64 -6.39
N THR A 411 -35.76 40.31 -7.26
CA THR A 411 -36.35 38.97 -7.33
C THR A 411 -35.33 37.97 -7.87
N THR A 412 -34.63 38.33 -8.94
CA THR A 412 -33.51 37.54 -9.47
C THR A 412 -32.42 37.39 -8.42
N ALA A 413 -32.03 38.47 -7.75
CA ALA A 413 -31.04 38.41 -6.67
C ALA A 413 -31.45 37.44 -5.56
N ALA A 414 -32.70 37.48 -5.10
CA ALA A 414 -33.20 36.59 -4.07
C ALA A 414 -33.27 35.12 -4.51
N ILE A 415 -33.72 34.84 -5.74
CA ILE A 415 -33.84 33.48 -6.28
C ILE A 415 -32.48 32.77 -6.34
N PHE A 416 -31.44 33.50 -6.74
CA PHE A 416 -30.08 32.96 -6.89
C PHE A 416 -29.18 33.19 -5.67
N GLY A 417 -29.72 33.73 -4.57
CA GLY A 417 -28.95 33.99 -3.34
C GLY A 417 -27.89 35.09 -3.48
N LEU A 418 -28.05 36.01 -4.43
CA LEU A 418 -27.09 37.07 -4.76
C LEU A 418 -27.35 38.40 -4.03
N THR A 419 -28.41 38.51 -3.22
CA THR A 419 -28.80 39.77 -2.55
C THR A 419 -27.67 40.40 -1.76
N ASP A 420 -26.97 39.61 -0.94
CA ASP A 420 -25.86 40.13 -0.14
C ASP A 420 -24.65 40.42 -1.02
N VAL A 421 -24.44 39.64 -2.09
CA VAL A 421 -23.32 39.80 -3.02
C VAL A 421 -23.42 41.11 -3.80
N VAL A 422 -24.58 41.41 -4.40
CA VAL A 422 -24.75 42.66 -5.18
C VAL A 422 -24.60 43.90 -4.30
N SER A 423 -24.87 43.78 -2.99
CA SER A 423 -24.69 44.88 -2.03
C SER A 423 -23.23 45.23 -1.75
N GLN A 424 -22.29 44.33 -2.08
CA GLN A 424 -20.84 44.57 -1.92
C GLN A 424 -20.23 45.37 -3.08
N PHE A 425 -21.05 45.80 -4.06
CA PHE A 425 -20.60 46.53 -5.23
C PHE A 425 -21.42 47.80 -5.44
N ASN A 426 -20.78 48.87 -5.90
CA ASN A 426 -21.40 50.18 -6.13
C ASN A 426 -22.04 50.34 -7.53
N PHE A 427 -22.35 49.24 -8.22
CA PHE A 427 -23.00 49.30 -9.54
C PHE A 427 -24.47 49.75 -9.44
N GLN A 428 -24.91 50.51 -10.43
CA GLN A 428 -26.30 50.91 -10.61
C GLN A 428 -27.14 49.75 -11.18
N SER A 429 -28.47 49.93 -11.20
CA SER A 429 -29.41 48.93 -11.72
C SER A 429 -29.22 48.59 -13.21
N ASP A 430 -28.58 49.48 -13.98
CA ASP A 430 -28.20 49.23 -15.37
C ASP A 430 -26.84 48.52 -15.53
N GLY A 431 -26.17 48.24 -14.41
CA GLY A 431 -24.87 47.59 -14.35
C GLY A 431 -23.68 48.54 -14.52
N THR A 432 -23.89 49.87 -14.59
CA THR A 432 -22.82 50.87 -14.72
C THR A 432 -22.42 51.47 -13.38
N LEU A 433 -21.22 52.03 -13.28
CA LEU A 433 -20.73 52.72 -12.09
C LEU A 433 -21.02 54.23 -12.14
N ALA A 434 -21.44 54.81 -11.01
CA ALA A 434 -21.64 56.26 -10.93
C ALA A 434 -20.31 57.02 -11.03
N SER A 435 -20.35 58.23 -11.60
CA SER A 435 -19.15 59.07 -11.77
C SER A 435 -18.45 59.35 -10.43
N GLY A 436 -17.15 59.09 -10.37
CA GLY A 436 -16.31 59.29 -9.18
C GLY A 436 -16.42 58.19 -8.11
N GLN A 437 -17.19 57.13 -8.35
CA GLN A 437 -17.23 55.93 -7.49
C GLN A 437 -16.25 54.87 -8.00
N THR A 438 -15.90 53.93 -7.13
CA THR A 438 -15.17 52.69 -7.44
C THR A 438 -16.12 51.51 -7.34
N ALA A 439 -15.85 50.41 -8.06
CA ALA A 439 -16.70 49.21 -8.02
C ALA A 439 -16.89 48.68 -6.60
N GLN A 440 -15.86 48.77 -5.76
CA GLN A 440 -15.87 48.46 -4.33
C GLN A 440 -15.04 49.50 -3.55
N SER A 441 -15.35 49.67 -2.27
CA SER A 441 -14.50 50.33 -1.28
C SER A 441 -13.33 49.44 -0.85
N GLN A 442 -12.32 50.02 -0.18
CA GLN A 442 -11.17 49.24 0.30
C GLN A 442 -11.58 48.17 1.31
N ASP A 443 -12.49 48.49 2.23
CA ASP A 443 -12.99 47.54 3.24
C ASP A 443 -13.70 46.34 2.57
N GLU A 444 -14.46 46.58 1.50
CA GLU A 444 -15.13 45.51 0.72
C GLU A 444 -14.13 44.65 -0.06
N ILE A 445 -13.05 45.24 -0.57
CA ILE A 445 -11.95 44.50 -1.23
C ILE A 445 -11.23 43.60 -0.21
N ASP A 446 -10.94 44.11 0.98
CA ASP A 446 -10.27 43.36 2.04
C ASP A 446 -11.16 42.23 2.60
N ALA A 447 -12.47 42.48 2.70
CA ALA A 447 -13.46 41.47 3.04
C ALA A 447 -13.54 40.37 1.97
N ALA A 448 -13.60 40.74 0.68
CA ALA A 448 -13.60 39.80 -0.43
C ALA A 448 -12.31 38.96 -0.46
N SER A 449 -11.16 39.57 -0.20
CA SER A 449 -9.86 38.90 -0.03
C SER A 449 -9.88 37.82 1.04
N THR A 450 -10.35 38.19 2.24
CA THR A 450 -10.46 37.26 3.37
C THR A 450 -11.40 36.11 3.06
N ALA A 451 -12.56 36.42 2.47
CA ALA A 451 -13.57 35.42 2.12
C ALA A 451 -13.07 34.47 1.02
N TYR A 452 -12.42 35.00 -0.02
CA TYR A 452 -11.81 34.20 -1.08
C TYR A 452 -10.81 33.19 -0.53
N MET A 453 -9.84 33.64 0.28
CA MET A 453 -8.81 32.77 0.83
C MET A 453 -9.40 31.66 1.71
N SER A 454 -10.44 31.97 2.49
CA SER A 454 -11.16 30.98 3.31
C SER A 454 -11.95 29.97 2.47
N ASN A 455 -12.69 30.46 1.45
CA ASN A 455 -13.53 29.60 0.61
C ASN A 455 -12.70 28.75 -0.36
N TYR A 456 -11.56 29.26 -0.82
CA TYR A 456 -10.55 28.50 -1.55
C TYR A 456 -10.06 27.29 -0.73
N GLN A 457 -9.61 27.51 0.52
CA GLN A 457 -9.15 26.43 1.39
C GLN A 457 -10.24 25.40 1.67
N SER A 458 -11.48 25.86 1.85
CA SER A 458 -12.64 24.99 2.02
C SER A 458 -12.91 24.15 0.77
N SER A 459 -12.86 24.76 -0.41
CA SER A 459 -13.05 24.08 -1.70
C SER A 459 -11.98 23.01 -1.95
N GLN A 460 -10.73 23.27 -1.57
CA GLN A 460 -9.62 22.30 -1.65
C GLN A 460 -9.83 21.08 -0.74
N SER A 461 -10.31 21.31 0.48
CA SER A 461 -10.63 20.23 1.41
C SER A 461 -11.77 19.36 0.87
N THR A 462 -12.81 19.99 0.32
CA THR A 462 -13.96 19.31 -0.28
C THR A 462 -13.57 18.50 -1.53
N LEU A 463 -12.71 19.05 -2.40
CA LEU A 463 -12.20 18.38 -3.61
C LEU A 463 -11.66 16.98 -3.33
N THR A 464 -10.90 16.83 -2.24
CA THR A 464 -10.30 15.55 -1.86
C THR A 464 -11.27 14.69 -1.05
N THR A 465 -12.01 15.29 -0.12
CA THR A 465 -12.95 14.58 0.76
C THR A 465 -14.09 13.94 -0.02
N ASP A 466 -14.71 14.68 -0.93
CA ASP A 466 -15.83 14.19 -1.74
C ASP A 466 -15.40 13.10 -2.71
N ALA A 467 -14.22 13.26 -3.34
CA ALA A 467 -13.64 12.24 -4.22
C ALA A 467 -13.38 10.94 -3.45
N VAL A 468 -12.79 11.03 -2.25
CA VAL A 468 -12.54 9.86 -1.39
C VAL A 468 -13.85 9.21 -0.97
N ASN A 469 -14.83 9.98 -0.50
CA ASN A 469 -16.13 9.44 -0.10
C ASN A 469 -16.87 8.76 -1.27
N ASN A 470 -16.86 9.39 -2.45
CA ASN A 470 -17.41 8.80 -3.67
C ASN A 470 -16.72 7.47 -4.00
N TYR A 471 -15.40 7.43 -3.92
CA TYR A 471 -14.61 6.23 -4.18
C TYR A 471 -14.94 5.09 -3.24
N LYS A 472 -14.87 5.33 -1.91
CA LYS A 472 -15.17 4.32 -0.87
C LYS A 472 -16.57 3.72 -1.05
N ASN A 473 -17.56 4.56 -1.30
CA ASN A 473 -18.95 4.12 -1.46
C ASN A 473 -19.15 3.24 -2.71
N ARG A 474 -18.49 3.59 -3.82
CA ARG A 474 -18.69 2.91 -5.11
C ARG A 474 -17.82 1.68 -5.29
N ILE A 475 -16.57 1.70 -4.81
CA ILE A 475 -15.61 0.61 -5.03
C ILE A 475 -16.07 -0.72 -4.40
N ALA A 476 -16.78 -0.66 -3.26
CA ALA A 476 -17.36 -1.84 -2.60
C ALA A 476 -18.39 -2.60 -3.46
N SER A 477 -19.03 -1.89 -4.40
CA SER A 477 -20.07 -2.43 -5.28
C SER A 477 -19.54 -2.99 -6.60
N VAL A 478 -18.30 -2.69 -6.97
CA VAL A 478 -17.68 -3.14 -8.23
C VAL A 478 -17.55 -4.67 -8.24
N LYS A 479 -18.05 -5.34 -9.29
CA LYS A 479 -17.93 -6.80 -9.52
C LYS A 479 -17.20 -7.16 -10.81
N THR A 480 -17.04 -6.19 -11.69
CA THR A 480 -16.33 -6.35 -12.96
C THR A 480 -15.59 -5.06 -13.31
N ILE A 481 -14.62 -5.15 -14.24
CA ILE A 481 -13.97 -3.96 -14.82
C ILE A 481 -15.01 -3.02 -15.46
N LYS A 482 -16.13 -3.56 -15.97
CA LYS A 482 -17.22 -2.74 -16.51
C LYS A 482 -17.86 -1.87 -15.42
N ASP A 483 -18.08 -2.42 -14.22
CA ASP A 483 -18.63 -1.66 -13.09
C ASP A 483 -17.65 -0.59 -12.60
N PHE A 484 -16.34 -0.87 -12.65
CA PHE A 484 -15.30 0.11 -12.35
C PHE A 484 -15.32 1.33 -13.28
N PHE A 485 -15.77 1.15 -14.53
CA PHE A 485 -15.96 2.23 -15.50
C PHE A 485 -17.38 2.82 -15.54
N ALA A 486 -18.30 2.33 -14.71
CA ALA A 486 -19.66 2.88 -14.64
C ALA A 486 -19.58 4.36 -14.24
N SER A 487 -20.45 5.20 -14.78
CA SER A 487 -20.46 6.62 -14.44
C SER A 487 -21.28 6.90 -13.18
N ASN A 488 -20.82 7.80 -12.31
CA ASN A 488 -21.62 8.30 -11.18
C ASN A 488 -22.91 8.99 -11.66
N THR A 489 -22.88 9.67 -12.80
CA THR A 489 -24.06 10.34 -13.38
C THR A 489 -25.18 9.40 -13.84
N THR A 490 -24.96 8.09 -13.79
CA THR A 490 -25.97 7.08 -14.16
C THR A 490 -26.71 6.50 -12.96
N ASP A 491 -26.32 6.86 -11.74
CA ASP A 491 -26.99 6.43 -10.53
C ASP A 491 -28.11 7.41 -10.11
N SER A 492 -28.78 7.15 -8.98
CA SER A 492 -29.92 7.97 -8.52
C SER A 492 -29.53 9.19 -7.67
N SER A 493 -28.26 9.28 -7.28
CA SER A 493 -27.69 10.35 -6.45
C SER A 493 -27.05 11.39 -7.35
N THR A 494 -27.46 12.65 -7.24
CA THR A 494 -26.79 13.74 -7.96
C THR A 494 -25.66 14.37 -7.15
N SER A 495 -25.52 13.97 -5.88
CA SER A 495 -24.55 14.55 -4.93
C SER A 495 -23.10 14.26 -5.29
N ASN A 496 -22.85 13.17 -6.02
CA ASN A 496 -21.52 12.73 -6.42
C ASN A 496 -21.25 12.91 -7.92
N ASP A 497 -22.16 13.51 -8.69
CA ASP A 497 -22.02 13.71 -10.14
C ASP A 497 -20.82 14.57 -10.52
N SER A 498 -20.40 15.47 -9.62
CA SER A 498 -19.22 16.33 -9.80
C SER A 498 -17.93 15.70 -9.29
N ALA A 499 -17.99 14.54 -8.63
CA ALA A 499 -16.81 13.85 -8.12
C ALA A 499 -16.10 13.06 -9.24
N PRO A 500 -14.79 12.81 -9.13
CA PRO A 500 -14.06 11.97 -10.08
C PRO A 500 -14.63 10.55 -10.16
N GLU A 501 -14.58 9.96 -11.35
CA GLU A 501 -14.88 8.55 -11.54
C GLU A 501 -13.81 7.66 -10.89
N LEU A 502 -14.18 6.42 -10.54
CA LEU A 502 -13.27 5.47 -9.88
C LEU A 502 -11.94 5.32 -10.63
N TYR A 503 -12.00 5.19 -11.96
CA TYR A 503 -10.81 5.06 -12.78
C TYR A 503 -9.98 6.35 -12.85
N GLN A 504 -10.59 7.54 -12.80
CA GLN A 504 -9.87 8.81 -12.83
C GLN A 504 -9.08 9.01 -11.53
N MET A 505 -9.71 8.70 -10.39
CA MET A 505 -9.03 8.71 -9.10
C MET A 505 -7.86 7.73 -9.08
N ALA A 506 -8.05 6.51 -9.60
CA ALA A 506 -6.99 5.51 -9.68
C ALA A 506 -5.84 5.94 -10.60
N LEU A 507 -6.13 6.50 -11.78
CA LEU A 507 -5.11 7.01 -12.69
C LEU A 507 -4.29 8.12 -12.03
N ARG A 508 -4.94 9.10 -11.41
CA ARG A 508 -4.27 10.19 -10.69
C ARG A 508 -3.42 9.68 -9.53
N ALA A 509 -3.93 8.74 -8.72
CA ALA A 509 -3.20 8.14 -7.60
C ALA A 509 -1.87 7.52 -8.06
N TYR A 510 -1.86 6.84 -9.20
CA TYR A 510 -0.66 6.21 -9.75
C TYR A 510 0.15 7.15 -10.68
N GLY A 511 -0.19 8.45 -10.71
CA GLY A 511 0.54 9.45 -11.50
C GLY A 511 0.43 9.23 -13.00
N ILE A 512 -0.70 8.72 -13.48
CA ILE A 512 -1.00 8.48 -14.90
C ILE A 512 -2.02 9.53 -15.34
N GLY A 513 -1.68 10.34 -16.34
CA GLY A 513 -2.59 11.31 -16.94
C GLY A 513 -3.75 10.63 -17.69
N GLU A 514 -4.93 11.24 -17.67
CA GLU A 514 -6.12 10.70 -18.36
C GLU A 514 -5.92 10.52 -19.87
N ASN A 515 -5.04 11.32 -20.47
CA ASN A 515 -4.69 11.24 -21.88
C ASN A 515 -3.55 10.24 -22.19
N GLU A 516 -2.87 9.71 -21.17
CA GLU A 516 -1.79 8.73 -21.36
C GLU A 516 -2.32 7.33 -21.72
N VAL A 517 -3.56 7.03 -21.34
CA VAL A 517 -4.13 5.69 -21.48
C VAL A 517 -5.61 5.73 -21.84
N THR A 518 -5.98 5.01 -22.91
CA THR A 518 -7.40 4.84 -23.27
C THR A 518 -8.09 3.85 -22.33
N LYS A 519 -9.42 3.96 -22.16
CA LYS A 519 -10.20 2.96 -21.38
C LYS A 519 -9.95 1.52 -21.85
N SER A 520 -9.79 1.29 -23.16
CA SER A 520 -9.50 -0.05 -23.69
C SER A 520 -8.10 -0.55 -23.31
N GLN A 521 -7.08 0.32 -23.31
CA GLN A 521 -5.76 -0.05 -22.82
C GLN A 521 -5.77 -0.29 -21.32
N LEU A 522 -6.50 0.53 -20.55
CA LEU A 522 -6.66 0.34 -19.11
C LEU A 522 -7.39 -0.97 -18.79
N THR A 523 -8.42 -1.37 -19.56
CA THR A 523 -9.03 -2.70 -19.45
C THR A 523 -7.97 -3.80 -19.61
N LYS A 524 -7.13 -3.74 -20.64
CA LYS A 524 -6.05 -4.73 -20.85
C LYS A 524 -5.02 -4.74 -19.73
N ILE A 525 -4.73 -3.57 -19.14
CA ILE A 525 -3.84 -3.47 -17.97
C ILE A 525 -4.45 -4.18 -16.77
N LEU A 526 -5.74 -3.94 -16.49
CA LEU A 526 -6.44 -4.52 -15.36
C LEU A 526 -6.78 -6.03 -15.54
N GLU A 527 -6.94 -6.51 -16.77
CA GLU A 527 -7.07 -7.94 -17.09
C GLU A 527 -5.72 -8.67 -17.07
N SER A 528 -4.60 -7.94 -17.16
CA SER A 528 -3.28 -8.54 -17.20
C SER A 528 -2.83 -8.92 -15.80
N ASP A 529 -2.27 -10.11 -15.64
CA ASP A 529 -1.65 -10.52 -14.39
C ASP A 529 -0.38 -9.70 -14.12
N PRO A 530 -0.33 -8.85 -13.07
CA PRO A 530 0.85 -8.06 -12.78
C PRO A 530 1.99 -8.86 -12.13
N TYR A 531 1.75 -10.12 -11.74
CA TYR A 531 2.73 -11.01 -11.14
C TYR A 531 3.43 -11.92 -12.17
N ASP A 532 2.87 -12.10 -13.37
CA ASP A 532 3.53 -12.77 -14.49
C ASP A 532 4.45 -11.79 -15.27
N PRO A 533 5.78 -12.01 -15.28
CA PRO A 533 6.72 -11.16 -16.02
C PRO A 533 6.48 -11.10 -17.54
N LYS A 534 5.72 -12.06 -18.10
CA LYS A 534 5.38 -12.15 -19.53
C LYS A 534 4.04 -11.49 -19.87
N SER A 535 3.32 -10.98 -18.88
CA SER A 535 2.01 -10.41 -19.07
C SER A 535 2.03 -9.08 -19.85
N TYR A 536 0.86 -8.66 -20.33
CA TYR A 536 0.72 -7.42 -21.09
C TYR A 536 1.19 -6.20 -20.27
N VAL A 537 0.76 -6.07 -19.02
CA VAL A 537 1.16 -4.93 -18.16
C VAL A 537 2.68 -4.89 -17.93
N ASN A 538 3.32 -6.04 -17.68
CA ASN A 538 4.77 -6.12 -17.52
C ASN A 538 5.55 -5.91 -18.84
N SER A 539 4.89 -6.06 -19.99
CA SER A 539 5.47 -5.75 -21.30
C SER A 539 5.57 -4.24 -21.58
N LEU A 540 4.74 -3.41 -20.91
CA LEU A 540 4.75 -1.95 -21.07
C LEU A 540 5.98 -1.28 -20.46
N LYS A 541 6.69 -1.96 -19.55
CA LYS A 541 7.89 -1.45 -18.85
C LYS A 541 7.67 -0.14 -18.08
N ASP A 542 6.41 0.14 -17.72
CA ASP A 542 6.04 1.25 -16.85
C ASP A 542 5.55 0.69 -15.50
N SER A 543 6.27 1.03 -14.44
CA SER A 543 5.95 0.57 -13.08
C SER A 543 4.61 1.12 -12.58
N ARG A 544 4.16 2.30 -13.07
CA ARG A 544 2.88 2.90 -12.69
C ARG A 544 1.71 2.01 -13.08
N PHE A 545 1.71 1.48 -14.30
CA PHE A 545 0.67 0.55 -14.77
C PHE A 545 0.69 -0.78 -14.02
N THR A 546 1.88 -1.29 -13.69
CA THR A 546 2.01 -2.54 -12.93
C THR A 546 1.50 -2.35 -11.49
N ALA A 547 1.82 -1.22 -10.86
CA ALA A 547 1.33 -0.88 -9.54
C ALA A 547 -0.19 -0.67 -9.52
N LEU A 548 -0.73 0.04 -10.53
CA LEU A 548 -2.17 0.19 -10.73
C LEU A 548 -2.87 -1.17 -10.89
N ALA A 549 -2.33 -2.08 -11.70
CA ALA A 549 -2.91 -3.42 -11.86
C ALA A 549 -2.88 -4.23 -10.54
N LYS A 550 -1.82 -4.09 -9.73
CA LYS A 550 -1.75 -4.73 -8.39
C LYS A 550 -2.73 -4.13 -7.38
N ALA A 551 -3.18 -2.90 -7.60
CA ALA A 551 -4.13 -2.23 -6.72
C ALA A 551 -5.53 -2.85 -6.79
N PHE A 552 -5.84 -3.63 -7.84
CA PHE A 552 -7.16 -4.22 -8.07
C PHE A 552 -7.10 -5.75 -8.22
N ASN A 553 -8.17 -6.41 -7.78
CA ASN A 553 -8.26 -7.88 -7.79
C ASN A 553 -9.14 -8.38 -8.95
N PHE A 554 -8.79 -8.03 -10.19
CA PHE A 554 -9.47 -8.54 -11.39
C PHE A 554 -8.75 -9.78 -11.97
N ASP A 555 -9.52 -10.69 -12.56
CA ASP A 555 -9.05 -11.82 -13.36
C ASP A 555 -8.88 -11.45 -14.84
N SER A 556 -8.35 -12.38 -15.63
CA SER A 556 -8.10 -12.15 -17.07
C SER A 556 -9.37 -12.02 -17.93
N LYS A 557 -10.56 -12.12 -17.33
CA LYS A 557 -11.87 -11.91 -17.96
C LYS A 557 -12.55 -10.64 -17.41
N GLY A 558 -11.87 -9.90 -16.54
CA GLY A 558 -12.38 -8.70 -15.89
C GLY A 558 -13.39 -8.95 -14.78
N ASN A 559 -13.50 -10.17 -14.24
CA ASN A 559 -14.28 -10.46 -13.03
C ASN A 559 -13.37 -10.38 -11.80
N LEU A 560 -13.95 -10.36 -10.60
CA LEU A 560 -13.15 -10.34 -9.38
C LEU A 560 -12.49 -11.71 -9.11
N LYS A 561 -11.19 -11.69 -8.75
CA LYS A 561 -10.45 -12.81 -8.19
C LYS A 561 -10.14 -12.61 -6.71
N ALA A 562 -9.69 -13.67 -6.04
CA ALA A 562 -9.20 -13.56 -4.69
C ALA A 562 -7.97 -12.61 -4.65
N PRO A 563 -7.87 -11.72 -3.65
CA PRO A 563 -6.71 -10.84 -3.53
C PRO A 563 -5.43 -11.63 -3.31
N VAL A 564 -4.34 -11.17 -3.92
CA VAL A 564 -3.02 -11.76 -3.75
C VAL A 564 -2.41 -11.20 -2.46
N GLN A 565 -2.39 -12.01 -1.41
CA GLN A 565 -1.89 -11.66 -0.08
C GLN A 565 -0.79 -12.64 0.35
N SER A 566 0.01 -12.26 1.34
CA SER A 566 1.09 -13.10 1.88
C SER A 566 0.59 -14.47 2.38
N LEU A 567 -0.60 -14.49 3.00
CA LEU A 567 -1.29 -15.67 3.50
C LEU A 567 -2.79 -15.57 3.18
N SER A 568 -3.47 -16.72 3.07
CA SER A 568 -4.94 -16.75 3.07
C SER A 568 -5.52 -16.49 4.46
N GLN A 569 -6.78 -16.04 4.52
CA GLN A 569 -7.45 -15.83 5.81
C GLN A 569 -7.49 -17.10 6.66
N THR A 570 -7.69 -18.27 6.06
CA THR A 570 -7.64 -19.55 6.76
C THR A 570 -6.26 -19.79 7.39
N GLN A 571 -5.18 -19.51 6.66
CA GLN A 571 -3.82 -19.67 7.18
C GLN A 571 -3.51 -18.66 8.29
N ILE A 572 -4.00 -17.42 8.18
CA ILE A 572 -3.89 -16.41 9.24
C ILE A 572 -4.57 -16.94 10.51
N ASN A 573 -5.81 -17.41 10.40
CA ASN A 573 -6.58 -17.94 11.52
C ASN A 573 -5.92 -19.19 12.13
N SER A 574 -5.35 -20.06 11.28
CA SER A 574 -4.58 -21.23 11.72
C SER A 574 -3.36 -20.82 12.54
N TYR A 575 -2.53 -19.89 12.06
CA TYR A 575 -1.37 -19.41 12.83
C TYR A 575 -1.76 -18.78 14.16
N ILE A 576 -2.87 -18.03 14.20
CA ILE A 576 -3.38 -17.44 15.45
C ILE A 576 -3.76 -18.53 16.45
N SER A 577 -4.47 -19.55 15.97
CA SER A 577 -4.88 -20.68 16.80
C SER A 577 -3.68 -21.49 17.31
N GLU A 578 -2.71 -21.78 16.45
CA GLU A 578 -1.48 -22.51 16.84
C GLU A 578 -0.60 -21.73 17.81
N TYR A 579 -0.41 -20.44 17.56
CA TYR A 579 0.32 -19.56 18.48
C TYR A 579 -0.34 -19.54 19.86
N SER A 580 -1.67 -19.41 19.90
CA SER A 580 -2.44 -19.41 21.15
C SER A 580 -2.31 -20.72 21.91
N SER A 581 -2.46 -21.87 21.21
CA SER A 581 -2.28 -23.20 21.78
C SER A 581 -0.90 -23.37 22.42
N ARG A 582 0.16 -23.07 21.65
CA ARG A 582 1.55 -23.22 22.10
C ARG A 582 1.92 -22.26 23.23
N SER A 583 1.42 -21.03 23.20
CA SER A 583 1.69 -20.02 24.24
C SER A 583 0.98 -20.31 25.56
N THR A 584 -0.09 -21.10 25.55
CA THR A 584 -0.89 -21.45 26.73
C THR A 584 -0.64 -22.87 27.24
N ALA A 585 0.10 -23.67 26.48
CA ALA A 585 0.43 -25.06 26.78
C ALA A 585 0.96 -25.25 28.20
N GLY A 586 0.32 -26.14 28.96
CA GLY A 586 0.74 -26.53 30.31
C GLY A 586 0.52 -25.49 31.42
N LEU A 587 -0.01 -24.30 31.11
CA LEU A 587 -0.29 -23.24 32.07
C LEU A 587 -1.64 -23.44 32.78
N SER A 588 -1.79 -22.87 33.97
CA SER A 588 -3.06 -22.88 34.71
C SER A 588 -3.25 -21.59 35.53
N GLY A 589 -4.47 -21.35 36.02
CA GLY A 589 -4.75 -20.22 36.91
C GLY A 589 -4.43 -18.85 36.30
N ALA A 590 -3.79 -17.98 37.08
CA ALA A 590 -3.48 -16.60 36.66
C ALA A 590 -2.47 -16.52 35.50
N GLU A 591 -1.54 -17.47 35.42
CA GLU A 591 -0.55 -17.54 34.33
C GLU A 591 -1.23 -17.86 32.99
N LEU A 592 -2.18 -18.79 33.00
CA LEU A 592 -3.00 -19.10 31.83
C LEU A 592 -3.82 -17.88 31.40
N THR A 593 -4.49 -17.19 32.33
CA THR A 593 -5.27 -15.99 32.01
C THR A 593 -4.41 -14.91 31.35
N LYS A 594 -3.20 -14.67 31.87
CA LYS A 594 -2.26 -13.72 31.29
C LYS A 594 -1.81 -14.17 29.89
N ALA A 595 -1.37 -15.43 29.74
CA ALA A 595 -0.89 -15.96 28.47
C ALA A 595 -1.98 -15.92 27.39
N THR A 596 -3.23 -16.23 27.73
CA THR A 596 -4.38 -16.11 26.81
C THR A 596 -4.59 -14.66 26.37
N SER A 597 -4.46 -13.69 27.28
CA SER A 597 -4.55 -12.27 26.94
C SER A 597 -3.42 -11.83 26.02
N ASP A 598 -2.17 -12.21 26.34
CA ASP A 598 -0.99 -11.88 25.54
C ASP A 598 -1.08 -12.51 24.14
N ALA A 599 -1.54 -13.76 24.05
CA ALA A 599 -1.76 -14.45 22.78
C ALA A 599 -2.83 -13.77 21.93
N LYS A 600 -3.92 -13.28 22.54
CA LYS A 600 -4.93 -12.48 21.85
C LYS A 600 -4.34 -11.20 21.27
N THR A 601 -3.57 -10.45 22.05
CA THR A 601 -2.90 -9.22 21.58
C THR A 601 -1.93 -9.52 20.43
N ALA A 602 -1.11 -10.56 20.56
CA ALA A 602 -0.19 -10.98 19.50
C ALA A 602 -0.93 -11.43 18.23
N GLY A 603 -2.03 -12.18 18.38
CA GLY A 603 -2.87 -12.62 17.26
C GLY A 603 -3.53 -11.45 16.53
N THR A 604 -4.02 -10.43 17.25
CA THR A 604 -4.52 -9.19 16.65
C THR A 604 -3.42 -8.47 15.87
N TYR A 605 -2.23 -8.32 16.45
CA TYR A 605 -1.10 -7.72 15.75
C TYR A 605 -0.75 -8.49 14.47
N PHE A 606 -0.68 -9.82 14.55
CA PHE A 606 -0.39 -10.67 13.41
C PHE A 606 -1.45 -10.49 12.30
N ALA A 607 -2.73 -10.63 12.62
CA ALA A 607 -3.83 -10.49 11.65
C ALA A 607 -3.83 -9.12 10.95
N THR A 608 -3.59 -8.04 11.69
CA THR A 608 -3.62 -6.68 11.15
C THR A 608 -2.41 -6.37 10.25
N ASN A 609 -1.23 -6.88 10.58
CA ASN A 609 -0.01 -6.48 9.88
C ASN A 609 0.41 -7.45 8.78
N ILE A 610 0.09 -8.75 8.89
CA ILE A 610 0.53 -9.75 7.91
C ILE A 610 -0.07 -9.54 6.52
N VAL A 611 -1.29 -8.98 6.44
CA VAL A 611 -1.97 -8.65 5.18
C VAL A 611 -1.27 -7.53 4.40
N ASN A 612 -0.46 -6.71 5.07
CA ASN A 612 0.31 -5.61 4.45
C ASN A 612 1.68 -6.07 3.94
N VAL A 613 2.08 -7.32 4.19
CA VAL A 613 3.37 -7.86 3.79
C VAL A 613 3.33 -8.25 2.32
N THR A 614 4.14 -7.59 1.49
CA THR A 614 4.19 -7.84 0.04
C THR A 614 5.45 -8.56 -0.43
N SER A 615 6.42 -8.74 0.47
CA SER A 615 7.65 -9.46 0.20
C SER A 615 8.20 -10.15 1.44
N VAL A 616 9.10 -11.11 1.22
CA VAL A 616 9.92 -11.72 2.27
C VAL A 616 10.75 -10.65 2.98
N THR A 617 11.20 -9.61 2.28
CA THR A 617 11.95 -8.51 2.90
C THR A 617 11.08 -7.77 3.92
N ASP A 618 9.84 -7.45 3.56
CA ASP A 618 8.88 -6.81 4.47
C ASP A 618 8.59 -7.71 5.68
N LEU A 619 8.41 -9.02 5.44
CA LEU A 619 8.17 -9.99 6.50
C LEU A 619 9.33 -10.02 7.51
N LEU A 620 10.57 -10.10 6.99
CA LEU A 620 11.77 -10.21 7.80
C LEU A 620 12.15 -8.89 8.49
N ALA A 621 11.61 -7.75 8.05
CA ALA A 621 11.78 -6.47 8.71
C ALA A 621 10.96 -6.37 10.01
N ASP A 622 9.86 -7.11 10.13
CA ASP A 622 9.05 -7.19 11.34
C ASP A 622 9.38 -8.44 12.18
N SER A 623 10.20 -8.25 13.22
CA SER A 623 10.56 -9.32 14.14
C SER A 623 9.37 -9.90 14.91
N LYS A 624 8.29 -9.14 15.11
CA LYS A 624 7.09 -9.65 15.81
C LYS A 624 6.34 -10.63 14.91
N LEU A 625 6.19 -10.33 13.62
CA LEU A 625 5.56 -11.25 12.67
C LEU A 625 6.38 -12.53 12.52
N THR A 626 7.68 -12.42 12.31
CA THR A 626 8.55 -13.61 12.18
C THR A 626 8.59 -14.46 13.44
N ASN A 627 8.70 -13.86 14.63
CA ASN A 627 8.66 -14.60 15.89
C ASN A 627 7.30 -15.27 16.13
N PHE A 628 6.21 -14.62 15.75
CA PHE A 628 4.86 -15.18 15.84
C PHE A 628 4.74 -16.44 14.97
N ILE A 629 5.16 -16.35 13.71
CA ILE A 629 5.14 -17.47 12.76
C ILE A 629 6.01 -18.62 13.28
N LEU A 630 7.24 -18.34 13.69
CA LEU A 630 8.14 -19.37 14.23
C LEU A 630 7.52 -20.08 15.43
N THR A 631 7.00 -19.32 16.40
CA THR A 631 6.35 -19.87 17.59
C THR A 631 5.13 -20.71 17.23
N ALA A 632 4.29 -20.26 16.30
CA ALA A 632 3.11 -21.00 15.84
C ALA A 632 3.48 -22.34 15.15
N ASN A 633 4.67 -22.44 14.55
CA ASN A 633 5.19 -23.70 13.97
C ASN A 633 6.05 -24.50 14.96
N GLY A 634 6.05 -24.17 16.25
CA GLY A 634 6.84 -24.89 17.26
C GLY A 634 8.35 -24.65 17.18
N ILE A 635 8.79 -23.58 16.51
CA ILE A 635 10.21 -23.25 16.36
C ILE A 635 10.55 -22.14 17.35
N ASP A 636 11.53 -22.36 18.24
CA ASP A 636 12.02 -21.30 19.13
C ASP A 636 12.66 -20.18 18.30
N PRO A 637 12.11 -18.95 18.32
CA PRO A 637 12.64 -17.84 17.52
C PRO A 637 14.11 -17.49 17.82
N LYS A 638 14.62 -17.85 19.01
CA LYS A 638 16.03 -17.61 19.38
C LYS A 638 17.00 -18.53 18.65
N THR A 639 16.51 -19.63 18.09
CA THR A 639 17.32 -20.65 17.40
C THR A 639 17.45 -20.40 15.90
N VAL A 640 16.80 -19.35 15.38
CA VAL A 640 16.71 -19.07 13.95
C VAL A 640 17.15 -17.64 13.69
N ASP A 641 18.11 -17.46 12.77
CA ASP A 641 18.50 -16.15 12.30
C ASP A 641 17.77 -15.74 11.02
N THR A 642 17.77 -14.45 10.73
CA THR A 642 17.14 -13.87 9.53
C THR A 642 17.72 -14.44 8.24
N ALA A 643 19.02 -14.79 8.23
CA ALA A 643 19.69 -15.37 7.06
C ALA A 643 19.13 -16.76 6.72
N THR A 644 18.86 -17.58 7.73
CA THR A 644 18.25 -18.90 7.59
C THR A 644 16.83 -18.79 7.06
N LEU A 645 16.02 -17.87 7.59
CA LEU A 645 14.67 -17.63 7.06
C LEU A 645 14.69 -17.14 5.61
N LYS A 646 15.59 -16.22 5.27
CA LYS A 646 15.76 -15.75 3.89
C LYS A 646 16.13 -16.91 2.95
N LYS A 647 17.02 -17.81 3.39
CA LYS A 647 17.39 -19.03 2.64
C LYS A 647 16.20 -20.00 2.51
N ALA A 648 15.38 -20.13 3.54
CA ALA A 648 14.16 -20.94 3.49
C ALA A 648 13.17 -20.39 2.45
N PHE A 649 12.81 -19.11 2.52
CA PHE A 649 11.86 -18.51 1.56
C PHE A 649 12.38 -18.44 0.12
N ALA A 650 13.70 -18.43 -0.09
CA ALA A 650 14.29 -18.53 -1.43
C ALA A 650 14.29 -19.98 -2.00
N SER A 651 13.86 -20.96 -1.21
CA SER A 651 13.83 -22.36 -1.63
C SER A 651 12.62 -22.67 -2.52
N ASP A 652 12.81 -23.55 -3.50
CA ASP A 652 11.73 -24.11 -4.30
C ASP A 652 11.22 -25.40 -3.63
N PRO A 653 9.97 -25.45 -3.14
CA PRO A 653 9.39 -26.64 -2.51
C PRO A 653 9.35 -27.87 -3.41
N SER A 654 9.28 -27.68 -4.73
CA SER A 654 9.22 -28.78 -5.71
C SER A 654 10.58 -29.43 -5.99
N SER A 655 11.68 -28.76 -5.63
CA SER A 655 13.04 -29.23 -5.89
C SER A 655 13.57 -30.04 -4.71
N SER A 656 13.87 -31.32 -4.94
CA SER A 656 14.38 -32.24 -3.90
C SER A 656 15.72 -31.80 -3.28
N THR A 657 16.47 -30.91 -3.94
CA THR A 657 17.75 -30.39 -3.45
C THR A 657 17.64 -29.05 -2.72
N SER A 658 16.45 -28.44 -2.68
CA SER A 658 16.21 -27.17 -1.99
C SER A 658 16.46 -27.28 -0.49
N PHE A 659 16.85 -26.18 0.15
CA PHE A 659 17.18 -26.17 1.58
C PHE A 659 16.03 -26.70 2.45
N ILE A 660 14.79 -26.29 2.18
CA ILE A 660 13.61 -26.77 2.94
C ILE A 660 13.33 -28.28 2.78
N ASN A 661 13.93 -28.94 1.79
CA ASN A 661 13.83 -30.39 1.59
C ASN A 661 15.04 -31.15 2.16
N THR A 662 15.96 -30.45 2.87
CA THR A 662 17.05 -31.05 3.63
C THR A 662 16.70 -31.22 5.10
N THR A 663 17.44 -32.06 5.83
CA THR A 663 17.24 -32.28 7.28
C THR A 663 17.24 -30.97 8.08
N ASP A 664 18.15 -30.04 7.78
CA ASP A 664 18.27 -28.76 8.50
C ASP A 664 17.13 -27.78 8.19
N GLY A 665 16.57 -27.85 6.97
CA GLY A 665 15.54 -26.93 6.50
C GLY A 665 14.11 -27.45 6.59
N ALA A 666 13.91 -28.75 6.85
CA ALA A 666 12.60 -29.40 6.87
C ALA A 666 11.59 -28.71 7.80
N LYS A 667 12.04 -28.20 8.94
CA LYS A 667 11.21 -27.45 9.90
C LYS A 667 10.60 -26.16 9.33
N PHE A 668 11.15 -25.60 8.25
CA PHE A 668 10.64 -24.38 7.61
C PHE A 668 9.74 -24.67 6.41
N LYS A 669 9.59 -25.92 5.99
CA LYS A 669 8.85 -26.29 4.77
C LYS A 669 7.40 -25.84 4.84
N SER A 670 6.70 -26.15 5.94
CA SER A 670 5.30 -25.74 6.16
C SER A 670 5.12 -24.21 6.12
N ILE A 671 6.09 -23.46 6.64
CA ILE A 671 6.09 -21.99 6.58
C ILE A 671 6.20 -21.54 5.12
N VAL A 672 7.22 -21.98 4.39
CA VAL A 672 7.47 -21.51 3.00
C VAL A 672 6.34 -21.90 2.05
N GLU A 673 5.73 -23.07 2.29
CA GLU A 673 4.57 -23.55 1.56
C GLU A 673 3.32 -22.72 1.88
N ALA A 674 3.13 -22.31 3.13
CA ALA A 674 1.97 -21.51 3.50
C ALA A 674 1.95 -20.14 2.80
N PHE A 675 3.11 -19.49 2.66
CA PHE A 675 3.21 -18.15 2.10
C PHE A 675 3.15 -18.10 0.56
N ASN A 676 2.42 -17.11 0.04
CA ASN A 676 2.30 -16.82 -1.39
C ASN A 676 3.46 -15.97 -1.91
N PHE A 677 4.70 -16.27 -1.48
CA PHE A 677 5.91 -15.66 -2.03
C PHE A 677 6.53 -16.56 -3.11
N GLY A 678 6.99 -15.95 -4.20
CA GLY A 678 7.88 -16.58 -5.16
C GLY A 678 9.28 -16.81 -4.58
N THR A 679 10.11 -17.55 -5.30
CA THR A 679 11.52 -17.77 -4.92
C THR A 679 12.37 -16.50 -5.00
N ASP A 680 11.89 -15.47 -5.69
CA ASP A 680 12.44 -14.11 -5.71
C ASP A 680 12.08 -13.31 -4.44
N GLY A 681 11.19 -13.85 -3.59
CA GLY A 681 10.75 -13.24 -2.35
C GLY A 681 9.62 -12.24 -2.50
N ASN A 682 9.02 -12.08 -3.69
CA ASN A 682 7.86 -11.20 -3.89
C ASN A 682 6.55 -11.99 -3.87
N LEU A 683 5.42 -11.31 -3.65
CA LEU A 683 4.11 -11.94 -3.83
C LEU A 683 3.97 -12.58 -5.22
N THR A 684 3.32 -13.74 -5.26
CA THR A 684 2.96 -14.45 -6.49
C THR A 684 1.57 -15.03 -6.35
N ASP A 685 0.77 -14.97 -7.42
CA ASP A 685 -0.54 -15.61 -7.47
C ASP A 685 -0.49 -17.06 -7.96
N THR A 686 0.68 -17.53 -8.42
CA THR A 686 0.89 -18.93 -8.84
C THR A 686 0.66 -19.94 -7.72
N LYS A 687 0.78 -19.51 -6.46
CA LYS A 687 0.54 -20.31 -5.27
C LYS A 687 -0.91 -20.29 -4.78
N LEU A 688 -1.75 -19.40 -5.33
CA LEU A 688 -3.16 -19.33 -4.97
C LEU A 688 -3.93 -20.49 -5.61
N GLY A 689 -4.82 -21.08 -4.84
CA GLY A 689 -5.78 -22.04 -5.36
C GLY A 689 -7.17 -21.83 -4.75
N THR A 690 -8.19 -22.28 -5.47
CA THR A 690 -9.59 -22.02 -5.11
C THR A 690 -9.98 -22.72 -3.81
N ALA A 691 -9.80 -24.04 -3.74
CA ALA A 691 -10.10 -24.83 -2.55
C ALA A 691 -8.90 -24.94 -1.59
N GLN A 692 -7.68 -25.05 -2.14
CA GLN A 692 -6.44 -25.12 -1.38
C GLN A 692 -5.34 -24.33 -2.09
N ASN A 693 -4.52 -23.62 -1.33
CA ASN A 693 -3.29 -23.03 -1.86
C ASN A 693 -2.27 -24.14 -2.19
N GLN A 694 -1.32 -23.86 -3.08
CA GLN A 694 -0.32 -24.85 -3.53
C GLN A 694 0.47 -25.47 -2.37
N GLY A 695 0.77 -24.70 -1.33
CA GLY A 695 1.42 -25.25 -0.14
C GLY A 695 0.54 -26.19 0.67
N ALA A 696 -0.74 -25.85 0.87
CA ALA A 696 -1.69 -26.73 1.55
C ALA A 696 -1.93 -28.02 0.75
N LEU A 697 -1.93 -27.93 -0.59
CA LEU A 697 -1.94 -29.08 -1.49
C LEU A 697 -0.70 -29.95 -1.31
N ALA A 698 0.49 -29.36 -1.28
CA ALA A 698 1.74 -30.08 -1.05
C ALA A 698 1.74 -30.78 0.32
N ALA A 699 1.32 -30.08 1.38
CA ALA A 699 1.18 -30.65 2.72
C ALA A 699 0.15 -31.78 2.78
N THR A 700 -0.99 -31.66 2.08
CA THR A 700 -1.99 -32.73 1.99
C THR A 700 -1.40 -33.97 1.30
N ASN A 701 -0.63 -33.79 0.22
CA ASN A 701 0.05 -34.89 -0.46
C ASN A 701 1.12 -35.54 0.41
N ASP A 702 1.89 -34.75 1.14
CA ASP A 702 2.92 -35.24 2.07
C ASP A 702 2.28 -36.06 3.22
N LEU A 703 1.21 -35.53 3.81
CA LEU A 703 0.41 -36.22 4.83
C LEU A 703 -0.20 -37.53 4.31
N PHE A 704 -0.72 -37.53 3.09
CA PHE A 704 -1.20 -38.75 2.42
C PHE A 704 -0.09 -39.79 2.31
N LEU A 705 1.10 -39.41 1.83
CA LEU A 705 2.23 -40.35 1.71
C LEU A 705 2.68 -40.88 3.08
N HIS A 706 2.72 -40.04 4.10
CA HIS A 706 3.03 -40.44 5.46
C HIS A 706 1.99 -41.41 6.01
N GLN A 707 0.70 -41.11 5.84
CA GLN A 707 -0.39 -41.99 6.25
C GLN A 707 -0.31 -43.34 5.54
N THR A 708 -0.12 -43.35 4.23
CA THR A 708 0.01 -44.59 3.45
C THR A 708 1.24 -45.39 3.87
N LEU A 709 2.37 -44.74 4.17
CA LEU A 709 3.56 -45.43 4.70
C LEU A 709 3.26 -46.06 6.06
N GLU A 710 2.64 -45.31 6.96
CA GLU A 710 2.22 -45.76 8.30
C GLU A 710 1.31 -46.99 8.21
N ASP A 711 0.32 -46.96 7.31
CA ASP A 711 -0.59 -48.08 7.09
C ASP A 711 0.14 -49.30 6.51
N GLN A 712 1.01 -49.12 5.50
CA GLN A 712 1.83 -50.20 4.93
C GLN A 712 2.77 -50.84 5.96
N GLN A 713 3.40 -50.04 6.83
CA GLN A 713 4.23 -50.57 7.92
C GLN A 713 3.37 -51.25 9.00
N GLY A 714 2.17 -50.73 9.27
CA GLY A 714 1.21 -51.28 10.22
C GLY A 714 0.67 -52.66 9.84
N GLU A 715 0.49 -52.92 8.54
CA GLU A 715 0.15 -54.25 8.03
C GLU A 715 1.21 -55.30 8.39
N THR A 716 2.47 -54.89 8.50
CA THR A 716 3.58 -55.77 8.87
C THR A 716 3.79 -55.84 10.38
N ASN A 717 3.76 -54.69 11.07
CA ASN A 717 3.90 -54.58 12.52
C ASN A 717 3.12 -53.35 13.03
N PRO A 718 2.00 -53.53 13.76
CA PRO A 718 1.19 -52.43 14.27
C PRO A 718 1.95 -51.47 15.20
N GLY A 719 2.97 -51.97 15.93
CA GLY A 719 3.84 -51.16 16.76
C GLY A 719 4.68 -50.17 15.94
N VAL A 720 5.09 -50.52 14.72
CA VAL A 720 5.84 -49.61 13.83
C VAL A 720 4.94 -48.45 13.40
N ARG A 721 3.68 -48.74 13.05
CA ARG A 721 2.70 -47.69 12.72
C ARG A 721 2.48 -46.73 13.89
N LEU A 722 2.26 -47.25 15.10
CA LEU A 722 2.10 -46.43 16.30
C LEU A 722 3.33 -45.54 16.56
N ALA A 723 4.54 -46.07 16.37
CA ALA A 723 5.76 -45.30 16.54
C ALA A 723 5.92 -44.19 15.49
N LEU A 724 5.64 -44.48 14.22
CA LEU A 724 5.66 -43.50 13.13
C LEU A 724 4.60 -42.41 13.33
N TYR A 725 3.37 -42.80 13.68
CA TYR A 725 2.27 -41.89 13.97
C TYR A 725 2.61 -40.95 15.13
N PHE A 726 3.11 -41.50 16.25
CA PHE A 726 3.50 -40.70 17.40
C PHE A 726 4.66 -39.76 17.06
N GLN A 727 5.65 -40.20 16.29
CA GLN A 727 6.73 -39.32 15.83
C GLN A 727 6.18 -38.14 15.02
N ARG A 728 5.27 -38.40 14.07
CA ARG A 728 4.66 -37.38 13.23
C ARG A 728 3.85 -36.37 14.04
N LYS A 729 3.09 -36.85 15.03
CA LYS A 729 2.18 -36.03 15.84
C LYS A 729 2.80 -35.39 17.09
N ALA A 730 3.96 -35.86 17.56
CA ALA A 730 4.60 -35.34 18.76
C ALA A 730 4.76 -33.80 18.80
N PRO A 731 5.14 -33.12 17.70
CA PRO A 731 5.26 -31.65 17.68
C PRO A 731 3.92 -30.91 17.89
N ASP A 732 2.78 -31.56 17.65
CA ASP A 732 1.45 -30.97 17.75
C ASP A 732 0.81 -31.19 19.13
N ILE A 733 1.47 -31.96 20.01
CA ILE A 733 1.01 -32.23 21.37
C ILE A 733 1.35 -31.03 22.27
N ASN A 734 0.33 -30.25 22.61
CA ASN A 734 0.39 -29.05 23.45
C ASN A 734 -0.18 -29.27 24.85
N SER A 735 -0.93 -30.35 25.05
CA SER A 735 -1.51 -30.72 26.34
C SER A 735 -1.55 -32.24 26.55
N ILE A 736 -1.70 -32.67 27.80
CA ILE A 736 -1.96 -34.09 28.12
C ILE A 736 -3.32 -34.52 27.55
N TYR A 737 -4.26 -33.59 27.41
CA TYR A 737 -5.56 -33.88 26.80
C TYR A 737 -5.44 -34.20 25.32
N ASP A 738 -4.43 -33.68 24.61
CA ASP A 738 -4.19 -34.02 23.20
C ASP A 738 -3.75 -35.48 23.07
N ILE A 739 -2.93 -35.96 24.00
CA ILE A 739 -2.55 -37.38 24.09
C ILE A 739 -3.77 -38.25 24.41
N MET A 740 -4.64 -37.79 25.30
CA MET A 740 -5.85 -38.54 25.70
C MET A 740 -6.95 -38.51 24.63
N GLY A 741 -6.97 -37.47 23.81
CA GLY A 741 -7.93 -37.29 22.72
C GLY A 741 -7.64 -38.18 21.51
N ASP A 742 -6.42 -38.70 21.40
CA ASP A 742 -5.98 -39.57 20.32
C ASP A 742 -5.62 -40.97 20.85
N SER A 743 -6.33 -41.99 20.37
CA SER A 743 -6.16 -43.37 20.86
C SER A 743 -4.77 -43.93 20.58
N ALA A 744 -4.15 -43.59 19.45
CA ALA A 744 -2.81 -44.06 19.10
C ALA A 744 -1.74 -43.38 19.97
N LEU A 745 -1.88 -42.08 20.25
CA LEU A 745 -0.98 -41.37 21.16
C LEU A 745 -1.09 -41.92 22.59
N TYR A 746 -2.32 -42.14 23.06
CA TYR A 746 -2.58 -42.73 24.37
C TYR A 746 -2.01 -44.14 24.51
N GLU A 747 -2.17 -44.98 23.48
CA GLU A 747 -1.63 -46.35 23.46
C GLU A 747 -0.10 -46.36 23.54
N VAL A 748 0.58 -45.47 22.80
CA VAL A 748 2.05 -45.34 22.86
C VAL A 748 2.51 -44.99 24.27
N ILE A 749 1.88 -44.00 24.92
CA ILE A 749 2.27 -43.58 26.28
C ILE A 749 2.00 -44.67 27.30
N THR A 750 0.81 -45.27 27.28
CA THR A 750 0.44 -46.32 28.26
C THR A 750 1.30 -47.57 28.12
N THR A 751 1.62 -47.99 26.90
CA THR A 751 2.55 -49.10 26.63
C THR A 751 3.97 -48.77 27.12
N THR A 752 4.48 -47.57 26.81
CA THR A 752 5.86 -47.15 27.16
C THR A 752 6.12 -47.19 28.66
N TYR A 753 5.10 -46.86 29.46
CA TYR A 753 5.19 -46.80 30.92
C TYR A 753 4.50 -47.97 31.63
N ASN A 754 4.04 -48.99 30.88
CA ASN A 754 3.35 -50.17 31.42
C ASN A 754 2.16 -49.80 32.31
N LEU A 755 1.33 -48.86 31.86
CA LEU A 755 0.20 -48.34 32.60
C LEU A 755 -1.02 -49.27 32.44
N PRO A 756 -1.72 -49.64 33.53
CA PRO A 756 -2.89 -50.51 33.45
C PRO A 756 -4.03 -49.92 32.61
N SER A 757 -4.70 -50.76 31.81
CA SER A 757 -5.86 -50.36 31.01
C SER A 757 -7.02 -49.80 31.84
N SER A 758 -7.11 -50.12 33.14
CA SER A 758 -8.13 -49.59 34.06
C SER A 758 -8.07 -48.06 34.26
N ILE A 759 -6.97 -47.42 33.86
CA ILE A 759 -6.80 -45.96 33.96
C ILE A 759 -7.81 -45.21 33.06
N SER A 760 -8.28 -45.81 31.96
CA SER A 760 -9.31 -45.20 31.10
C SER A 760 -10.70 -45.08 31.75
N ASN A 761 -10.91 -45.74 32.89
CA ASN A 761 -12.17 -45.66 33.64
C ASN A 761 -12.16 -44.54 34.69
N MET A 762 -11.05 -43.81 34.82
CA MET A 762 -10.93 -42.70 35.76
C MET A 762 -11.57 -41.42 35.20
N ASP A 763 -11.85 -40.48 36.09
CA ASP A 763 -12.21 -39.13 35.68
C ASP A 763 -11.08 -38.49 34.84
N VAL A 764 -11.47 -37.74 33.81
CA VAL A 764 -10.57 -37.18 32.78
C VAL A 764 -9.47 -36.32 33.40
N ASP A 765 -9.77 -35.51 34.42
CA ASP A 765 -8.77 -34.66 35.08
C ASP A 765 -7.80 -35.47 35.95
N THR A 766 -8.30 -36.57 36.53
CA THR A 766 -7.47 -37.50 37.30
C THR A 766 -6.51 -38.27 36.38
N GLN A 767 -7.01 -38.70 35.23
CA GLN A 767 -6.22 -39.39 34.21
C GLN A 767 -5.11 -38.47 33.67
N ALA A 768 -5.45 -37.22 33.34
CA ALA A 768 -4.49 -36.20 32.88
C ALA A 768 -3.42 -35.93 33.95
N SER A 769 -3.82 -35.80 35.22
CA SER A 769 -2.90 -35.59 36.34
C SER A 769 -1.94 -36.76 36.56
N MET A 770 -2.37 -37.99 36.26
CA MET A 770 -1.53 -39.19 36.34
C MET A 770 -0.52 -39.24 35.19
N LEU A 771 -0.98 -39.04 33.95
CA LEU A 771 -0.11 -39.02 32.76
C LEU A 771 0.95 -37.93 32.82
N LYS A 772 0.61 -36.75 33.38
CA LYS A 772 1.56 -35.64 33.59
C LYS A 772 2.77 -36.00 34.45
N LYS A 773 2.70 -37.07 35.25
CA LYS A 773 3.84 -37.58 36.05
C LYS A 773 4.85 -38.36 35.21
N PHE A 774 4.43 -38.87 34.05
CA PHE A 774 5.26 -39.69 33.16
C PHE A 774 5.70 -38.94 31.91
N VAL A 775 4.87 -37.99 31.45
CA VAL A 775 5.10 -37.24 30.22
C VAL A 775 5.11 -35.75 30.53
N ASN A 776 6.24 -35.11 30.25
CA ASN A 776 6.33 -33.67 30.17
C ASN A 776 6.06 -33.25 28.72
N VAL A 777 4.96 -32.53 28.49
CA VAL A 777 4.53 -32.13 27.14
C VAL A 777 5.60 -31.32 26.42
N SER A 778 6.35 -30.46 27.14
CA SER A 778 7.44 -29.68 26.54
C SER A 778 8.59 -30.53 26.00
N ASP A 779 8.78 -31.74 26.51
CA ASP A 779 9.81 -32.66 26.02
C ASP A 779 9.43 -33.31 24.69
N LEU A 780 8.14 -33.34 24.33
CA LEU A 780 7.65 -33.91 23.07
C LEU A 780 7.93 -33.01 21.86
N GLN A 781 8.35 -31.77 22.11
CA GLN A 781 8.78 -30.81 21.09
C GLN A 781 10.25 -31.04 20.68
N ASP A 782 11.00 -31.88 21.40
CA ASP A 782 12.39 -32.22 21.13
C ASP A 782 12.47 -33.57 20.40
N PRO A 783 12.85 -33.60 19.09
CA PRO A 783 12.92 -34.83 18.31
C PRO A 783 13.81 -35.91 18.92
N ASP A 784 14.87 -35.53 19.64
CA ASP A 784 15.78 -36.50 20.26
C ASP A 784 15.12 -37.18 21.47
N LYS A 785 14.35 -36.42 22.25
CA LYS A 785 13.57 -36.96 23.38
C LYS A 785 12.42 -37.84 22.88
N VAL A 786 11.76 -37.43 21.80
CA VAL A 786 10.74 -38.26 21.13
C VAL A 786 11.36 -39.57 20.63
N ASN A 787 12.53 -39.53 20.00
CA ASN A 787 13.25 -40.74 19.57
C ASN A 787 13.59 -41.67 20.75
N GLN A 788 14.04 -41.12 21.88
CA GLN A 788 14.31 -41.92 23.09
C GLN A 788 13.02 -42.53 23.67
N LEU A 789 11.92 -41.78 23.68
CA LEU A 789 10.61 -42.28 24.09
C LEU A 789 10.16 -43.42 23.18
N LEU A 790 10.29 -43.27 21.85
CA LEU A 790 9.90 -44.27 20.86
C LEU A 790 10.78 -45.51 20.87
N GLN A 791 12.06 -45.36 21.22
CA GLN A 791 12.96 -46.48 21.49
C GLN A 791 12.47 -47.31 22.68
N ARG A 792 12.05 -46.64 23.77
CA ARG A 792 11.48 -47.30 24.94
C ARG A 792 10.13 -47.93 24.62
N PHE A 793 9.23 -47.20 23.94
CA PHE A 793 7.95 -47.71 23.46
C PHE A 793 8.14 -49.01 22.68
N SER A 794 9.01 -48.99 21.66
CA SER A 794 9.25 -50.14 20.79
C SER A 794 9.70 -51.37 21.58
N ALA A 795 10.57 -51.20 22.58
CA ALA A 795 11.04 -52.29 23.44
C ALA A 795 9.93 -52.86 24.32
N MET A 796 9.08 -51.99 24.89
CA MET A 796 7.93 -52.40 25.72
C MET A 796 6.84 -53.07 24.90
N TYR A 797 6.52 -52.51 23.73
CA TYR A 797 5.54 -53.06 22.80
C TYR A 797 5.94 -54.45 22.31
N ASP A 798 7.22 -54.64 21.93
CA ASP A 798 7.74 -55.94 21.55
C ASP A 798 7.68 -56.94 22.71
N MET A 799 7.95 -56.51 23.95
CA MET A 799 7.84 -57.38 25.13
C MET A 799 6.40 -57.84 25.39
N GLU A 800 5.42 -56.97 25.21
CA GLU A 800 4.00 -57.26 25.44
C GLU A 800 3.38 -58.09 24.31
N ASN A 801 3.81 -57.87 23.05
CA ASN A 801 3.16 -58.42 21.86
C ASN A 801 3.94 -59.57 21.16
N ASN A 802 5.25 -59.72 21.37
CA ASN A 802 6.02 -60.84 20.79
C ASN A 802 6.13 -62.04 21.75
N THR A 803 5.22 -63.00 21.61
CA THR A 803 5.18 -64.27 22.37
C THR A 803 5.97 -65.43 21.74
N THR A 804 6.83 -65.19 20.75
CA THR A 804 7.66 -66.26 20.13
C THR A 804 9.16 -66.03 20.33
N THR A 805 9.76 -66.95 21.10
CA THR A 805 11.16 -67.44 21.25
C THR A 805 12.33 -66.89 20.39
N SER A 806 12.30 -65.65 19.91
CA SER A 806 13.46 -64.95 19.36
C SER A 806 13.86 -63.87 20.36
N THR A 807 14.96 -64.12 21.06
CA THR A 807 15.57 -63.21 22.04
C THR A 807 15.66 -61.79 21.47
N SER A 808 14.91 -60.86 22.04
CA SER A 808 15.07 -59.43 21.77
C SER A 808 16.52 -59.03 22.10
N PRO A 809 17.29 -58.45 21.16
CA PRO A 809 18.66 -57.98 21.44
C PRO A 809 18.70 -56.96 22.59
N ALA A 810 17.62 -56.19 22.78
CA ALA A 810 17.46 -55.26 23.89
C ALA A 810 17.40 -55.97 25.25
N LEU A 811 16.82 -57.18 25.31
CA LEU A 811 16.75 -57.98 26.52
C LEU A 811 18.14 -58.50 26.94
N SER A 812 19.05 -58.76 25.98
CA SER A 812 20.43 -59.17 26.26
C SER A 812 21.28 -58.05 26.84
N ILE A 813 20.95 -56.80 26.51
CA ILE A 813 21.64 -55.60 27.02
C ILE A 813 21.06 -55.20 28.39
N LEU A 814 19.73 -55.27 28.56
CA LEU A 814 19.05 -54.86 29.79
C LEU A 814 19.25 -55.84 30.97
N THR A 815 19.47 -57.13 30.69
CA THR A 815 19.63 -58.17 31.74
C THR A 815 21.07 -58.38 32.22
N GLY A 816 22.03 -57.57 31.77
CA GLY A 816 23.38 -57.49 32.36
C GLY A 816 24.13 -58.81 32.50
N SER A 817 23.81 -59.83 31.69
CA SER A 817 24.44 -61.14 31.78
C SER A 817 25.73 -61.15 30.95
N SER A 818 26.84 -60.95 31.65
CA SER A 818 28.20 -61.09 31.13
C SER A 818 28.50 -62.53 30.71
N SER A 819 28.19 -62.89 29.46
CA SER A 819 28.75 -64.08 28.82
C SER A 819 28.78 -63.91 27.30
N SER A 820 29.99 -63.72 26.79
CA SER A 820 30.46 -63.81 25.40
C SER A 820 29.42 -64.32 24.37
N SER A 821 28.83 -63.41 23.60
CA SER A 821 28.27 -63.72 22.28
C SER A 821 28.70 -62.63 21.32
N GLY A 822 29.75 -62.92 20.56
CA GLY A 822 30.27 -62.05 19.51
C GLY A 822 29.32 -62.02 18.31
N ILE A 823 29.34 -60.89 17.60
CA ILE A 823 28.69 -60.70 16.30
C ILE A 823 29.13 -61.84 15.36
N SER A 824 28.20 -62.58 14.75
CA SER A 824 28.55 -63.65 13.83
C SER A 824 29.17 -63.07 12.55
N ALA A 825 30.16 -63.78 12.01
CA ALA A 825 30.89 -63.38 10.80
C ALA A 825 29.95 -63.17 9.59
N ASP A 826 28.82 -63.88 9.55
CA ASP A 826 27.78 -63.71 8.52
C ASP A 826 27.05 -62.37 8.63
N THR A 827 26.88 -61.81 9.83
CA THR A 827 26.29 -60.47 10.04
C THR A 827 27.27 -59.36 9.64
N LEU A 828 28.57 -59.55 9.92
CA LEU A 828 29.60 -58.63 9.43
C LEU A 828 29.77 -58.70 7.91
N LEU A 829 29.61 -59.88 7.31
CA LEU A 829 29.69 -60.07 5.85
C LEU A 829 28.48 -59.46 5.13
N SER A 830 27.27 -59.58 5.69
CA SER A 830 26.07 -58.95 5.13
C SER A 830 26.09 -57.42 5.29
N ILE A 831 26.65 -56.89 6.38
CA ILE A 831 26.92 -55.44 6.54
C ILE A 831 27.97 -54.96 5.53
N ALA A 832 29.03 -55.73 5.29
CA ALA A 832 30.04 -55.38 4.29
C ALA A 832 29.47 -55.36 2.86
N GLN A 833 28.61 -56.31 2.51
CA GLN A 833 27.97 -56.39 1.17
C GLN A 833 26.92 -55.29 0.93
N LEU A 834 26.27 -54.79 1.99
CA LEU A 834 25.38 -53.63 1.92
C LEU A 834 26.15 -52.30 1.74
N SER A 835 27.40 -52.23 2.20
CA SER A 835 28.25 -51.04 2.03
C SER A 835 28.90 -50.93 0.63
N SER A 836 29.02 -52.04 -0.09
CA SER A 836 29.64 -52.10 -1.42
C SER A 836 28.66 -51.91 -2.60
N SER A 837 27.39 -51.63 -2.32
CA SER A 837 26.37 -51.36 -3.34
C SER A 837 25.92 -49.90 -3.24
N ARG A 838 26.81 -48.99 -3.63
CA ARG A 838 26.49 -47.61 -4.00
C ARG A 838 26.91 -47.37 -5.44
#